data_AF-A0A7G2RWP4-F1
#
_entry.id   AF-A0A7G2RWP4-F1
#
_cell.length_a   1.000
_cell.length_b   1.000
_cell.length_c   1.000
_cell.angle_alpha   90.00
_cell.angle_beta   90.00
_cell.angle_gamma   90.00
#
_symmetry.space_group_name_H-M   'P 1'
#
loop_
_entity.id
_entity.type
_entity.pdbx_description
1 polymer ?
#
loop_
_entity_poly.entity_id
_entity_poly.type
_entity_poly.pdbx_seq_one_letter_code
_entity_poly.pdbx_strand_id
1 'polypeptide(L)'
;MKINVLLYWHRIRMAPVMVPGFVRVRRVLMSNKNNREQPMKTLFQYTLIGAVALTGTACNDSSSKKPFNQLPGFIQGEVHSTQYDGVTDDLLTGGLGASGLASATAPAFDDPLNPTPEELRTLAIYNNYRALVDTVPGGGYGEFFGPQVDSSGEGLIAGNEYLAYMTVNGSDVPVTVMVQVPASFDPEQACMVKAPSSGSRGIYGAIGTAGEWGLKKGCAVVYTDKGTGTGSHNLATNSAQRIDGTLTQADEPVQFRADLDAQARADFDAAWPDRFAYKHAHSKANPEADWGRHVLQSIEFGFYVLNEEFGQETGNGRKVIKVKPKDTLVIASSVSNGGGASVRAAELDDKGLIDGVAVSEPNVNPQVDTSFTIRQGSGPELAEHSRSLLDYTTALAVYQGCANIAPEVRDVAPLNATFNNFTIAENICNSLANKGLVTGATTDDRASDALRILEEEVGIQPEQNLLAPVHFGLAVAQSISTTYANAYGQAGVEDRLCDISLAATGAGGAVTPITAAQEAALFSASNGIPPSAGVNLVYDGAEGQPTNLGASASPSTSQQDYGLDALLCLRSLALGTDAVTGSPLSGDAAEWSERIADGVEQIRASGNLRGKPAVFVTGRADAILPINHTSRPYFGLNQRVEGSNSKLRYYEILNAHHLDVLNGFPGIADRYVPLHHYFFQALDLVWANLADKQALPPSQVVRTVPRGDMATPLSEANLTPIDPAPDAGDRIVFADDQVQIPD
;
A
#
# COMPACT_ATOMS: atom_id res chain seq x y z
N MET A 1 -9.90 26.44 18.48
CA MET A 1 -8.86 27.08 17.65
C MET A 1 -9.26 26.82 16.20
N LYS A 2 -9.85 27.83 15.51
CA LYS A 2 -10.43 27.68 14.16
C LYS A 2 -9.36 27.99 13.11
N ILE A 3 -9.04 27.05 12.22
CA ILE A 3 -8.12 27.26 11.11
C ILE A 3 -8.93 27.73 9.90
N ASN A 4 -8.68 28.96 9.45
CA ASN A 4 -9.32 29.59 8.30
C ASN A 4 -8.54 29.26 7.02
N VAL A 5 -9.22 28.70 6.02
CA VAL A 5 -8.80 28.68 4.62
C VAL A 5 -9.36 29.93 3.94
N LEU A 6 -8.49 30.83 3.48
CA LEU A 6 -8.90 32.04 2.74
C LEU A 6 -9.02 31.73 1.23
N LEU A 7 -10.25 31.85 0.70
CA LEU A 7 -10.56 31.93 -0.72
C LEU A 7 -10.57 33.40 -1.17
N TYR A 8 -9.85 33.75 -2.24
CA TYR A 8 -9.96 35.06 -2.91
C TYR A 8 -10.56 34.87 -4.32
N TRP A 9 -11.77 35.40 -4.50
CA TRP A 9 -12.49 35.51 -5.77
C TRP A 9 -12.16 36.84 -6.46
N HIS A 10 -12.07 36.87 -7.80
CA HIS A 10 -12.45 38.04 -8.61
C HIS A 10 -13.10 37.63 -9.95
N ARG A 11 -14.24 38.27 -10.24
CA ARG A 11 -15.11 38.16 -11.43
C ARG A 11 -14.49 38.83 -12.66
N ILE A 12 -14.82 38.37 -13.87
CA ILE A 12 -15.12 39.21 -15.06
C ILE A 12 -16.11 38.50 -16.00
N ARG A 13 -16.90 39.32 -16.70
CA ARG A 13 -18.16 39.04 -17.44
C ARG A 13 -17.97 38.69 -18.92
N MET A 14 -18.86 37.81 -19.40
CA MET A 14 -19.68 37.84 -20.65
C MET A 14 -19.10 38.41 -21.97
N ALA A 15 -19.19 37.64 -23.07
CA ALA A 15 -20.23 37.82 -24.14
C ALA A 15 -19.99 36.89 -25.37
N PRO A 16 -21.03 36.57 -26.17
CA PRO A 16 -21.10 35.46 -27.14
C PRO A 16 -20.92 35.93 -28.61
N VAL A 17 -20.90 35.01 -29.62
CA VAL A 17 -21.52 35.17 -30.98
C VAL A 17 -21.32 33.94 -31.91
N MET A 18 -22.46 33.41 -32.37
CA MET A 18 -22.91 32.78 -33.66
C MET A 18 -21.96 32.09 -34.69
N VAL A 19 -22.16 30.76 -34.90
CA VAL A 19 -22.75 29.97 -36.04
C VAL A 19 -23.01 30.68 -37.41
N PRO A 20 -23.18 30.04 -38.63
CA PRO A 20 -22.97 28.65 -39.16
C PRO A 20 -22.18 28.55 -40.50
N GLY A 21 -21.91 27.31 -40.96
CA GLY A 21 -21.61 27.03 -42.39
C GLY A 21 -21.88 25.57 -42.80
N PHE A 22 -22.96 25.34 -43.54
CA PHE A 22 -23.34 24.08 -44.20
C PHE A 22 -22.52 23.81 -45.49
N VAL A 23 -22.39 22.54 -45.90
CA VAL A 23 -22.93 21.94 -47.17
C VAL A 23 -22.13 20.69 -47.67
N ARG A 24 -22.91 19.61 -47.91
CA ARG A 24 -22.81 18.47 -48.87
C ARG A 24 -21.88 17.25 -48.66
N VAL A 25 -22.51 16.18 -48.19
CA VAL A 25 -22.93 14.96 -48.94
C VAL A 25 -22.05 14.47 -50.11
N ARG A 26 -21.50 13.25 -49.95
CA ARG A 26 -21.60 12.20 -50.98
C ARG A 26 -21.60 10.79 -50.36
N ARG A 27 -22.63 10.03 -50.73
CA ARG A 27 -22.89 8.63 -50.40
C ARG A 27 -22.36 7.78 -51.55
N VAL A 28 -21.61 6.71 -51.28
CA VAL A 28 -21.51 5.55 -52.18
C VAL A 28 -21.67 4.29 -51.33
N LEU A 29 -22.45 3.37 -51.87
CA LEU A 29 -23.02 2.17 -51.30
C LEU A 29 -22.35 0.93 -51.93
N MET A 30 -22.36 -0.19 -51.17
CA MET A 30 -22.30 -1.60 -51.61
C MET A 30 -20.91 -2.12 -52.08
N SER A 31 -20.51 -3.37 -51.90
CA SER A 31 -21.24 -4.63 -51.63
C SER A 31 -20.27 -5.72 -51.15
N ASN A 32 -20.62 -6.40 -50.06
CA ASN A 32 -20.70 -7.87 -49.88
C ASN A 32 -19.72 -8.88 -50.55
N LYS A 33 -19.23 -9.80 -49.70
CA LYS A 33 -19.40 -11.29 -49.72
C LYS A 33 -18.14 -12.19 -49.78
N ASN A 34 -18.06 -13.03 -48.72
CA ASN A 34 -17.94 -14.51 -48.70
C ASN A 34 -16.57 -15.24 -48.65
N ASN A 35 -16.41 -15.97 -47.52
CA ASN A 35 -16.12 -17.42 -47.35
C ASN A 35 -14.88 -18.07 -48.00
N ARG A 36 -14.04 -18.77 -47.22
CA ARG A 36 -14.14 -20.22 -46.86
C ARG A 36 -12.79 -20.83 -46.42
N GLU A 37 -12.83 -21.54 -45.29
CA GLU A 37 -12.20 -22.81 -44.84
C GLU A 37 -10.93 -23.43 -45.49
N GLN A 38 -10.14 -24.09 -44.61
CA GLN A 38 -8.90 -24.89 -44.74
C GLN A 38 -9.04 -26.22 -45.55
N PRO A 39 -8.17 -27.29 -45.50
CA PRO A 39 -6.81 -27.52 -44.92
C PRO A 39 -5.85 -28.39 -45.79
N MET A 40 -4.69 -28.81 -45.22
CA MET A 40 -4.10 -30.17 -45.22
C MET A 40 -2.62 -30.35 -45.69
N LYS A 41 -1.91 -31.17 -44.91
CA LYS A 41 -0.50 -31.61 -44.94
C LYS A 41 -0.16 -32.53 -46.12
N THR A 42 1.11 -32.53 -46.59
CA THR A 42 1.81 -33.77 -47.03
C THR A 42 3.34 -33.63 -46.93
N LEU A 43 3.97 -34.75 -46.56
CA LEU A 43 5.38 -35.04 -46.31
C LEU A 43 6.03 -35.66 -47.57
N PHE A 44 7.33 -35.44 -47.86
CA PHE A 44 8.36 -36.44 -48.30
C PHE A 44 9.69 -35.79 -48.82
N GLN A 45 10.72 -35.83 -47.96
CA GLN A 45 12.08 -36.40 -48.12
C GLN A 45 13.10 -36.09 -49.26
N TYR A 46 14.32 -35.75 -48.77
CA TYR A 46 15.74 -35.90 -49.24
C TYR A 46 16.22 -35.10 -50.48
N THR A 47 17.32 -34.31 -50.44
CA THR A 47 18.72 -34.73 -50.18
C THR A 47 19.63 -33.52 -49.84
N LEU A 48 20.64 -33.73 -48.98
CA LEU A 48 21.70 -32.81 -48.52
C LEU A 48 22.54 -32.19 -49.66
N ILE A 49 22.97 -30.93 -49.48
CA ILE A 49 24.38 -30.44 -49.55
C ILE A 49 24.46 -29.19 -48.65
N GLY A 50 25.45 -29.17 -47.76
CA GLY A 50 25.55 -28.24 -46.64
C GLY A 50 26.06 -26.83 -46.95
N ALA A 51 25.62 -25.90 -46.11
CA ALA A 51 26.36 -24.71 -45.74
C ALA A 51 26.14 -24.50 -44.24
N VAL A 52 27.18 -24.71 -43.44
CA VAL A 52 27.19 -24.41 -42.01
C VAL A 52 27.23 -22.89 -41.87
N ALA A 53 26.06 -22.29 -41.63
CA ALA A 53 25.98 -20.97 -41.01
C ALA A 53 25.90 -21.18 -39.50
N LEU A 54 26.98 -20.84 -38.80
CA LEU A 54 27.02 -20.70 -37.34
C LEU A 54 26.11 -19.53 -36.95
N THR A 55 24.81 -19.77 -36.81
CA THR A 55 23.94 -18.91 -36.02
C THR A 55 24.16 -19.30 -34.56
N GLY A 56 24.88 -18.44 -33.83
CA GLY A 56 25.07 -18.57 -32.39
C GLY A 56 23.75 -18.44 -31.66
N THR A 57 23.04 -19.56 -31.49
CA THR A 57 22.05 -19.73 -30.44
C THR A 57 22.80 -19.69 -29.11
N ALA A 58 22.68 -18.57 -28.40
CA ALA A 58 23.10 -18.48 -27.01
C ALA A 58 22.16 -19.37 -26.17
N CYS A 59 22.53 -20.63 -26.03
CA CYS A 59 22.06 -21.47 -24.94
C CYS A 59 22.47 -20.79 -23.63
N ASN A 60 21.50 -20.30 -22.87
CA ASN A 60 21.71 -19.80 -21.51
C ASN A 60 21.93 -21.02 -20.61
N ASP A 61 23.15 -21.53 -20.65
CA ASP A 61 23.58 -22.72 -19.93
C ASP A 61 23.76 -22.37 -18.44
N SER A 62 22.84 -22.89 -17.64
CA SER A 62 22.81 -22.81 -16.19
C SER A 62 23.93 -23.68 -15.57
N SER A 63 25.19 -23.27 -15.66
CA SER A 63 26.27 -23.83 -14.83
C SER A 63 27.63 -23.09 -14.85
N SER A 64 27.79 -21.96 -15.54
CA SER A 64 29.02 -21.14 -15.40
C SER A 64 28.69 -19.76 -14.83
N LYS A 65 28.79 -19.61 -13.50
CA LYS A 65 28.73 -18.30 -12.83
C LYS A 65 29.84 -17.43 -13.41
N LYS A 66 29.50 -16.51 -14.31
CA LYS A 66 30.44 -15.48 -14.75
C LYS A 66 30.87 -14.72 -13.47
N PRO A 67 32.17 -14.59 -13.17
CA PRO A 67 32.62 -14.00 -11.90
C PRO A 67 32.39 -12.49 -11.83
N PHE A 68 31.77 -11.90 -12.85
CA PHE A 68 31.67 -10.47 -13.04
C PHE A 68 30.28 -9.99 -12.69
N ASN A 69 30.21 -8.80 -12.09
CA ASN A 69 28.97 -8.11 -11.86
C ASN A 69 28.29 -7.79 -13.19
N GLN A 70 26.97 -7.99 -13.26
CA GLN A 70 26.18 -7.76 -14.46
C GLN A 70 24.84 -7.18 -14.03
N LEU A 71 24.40 -6.11 -14.71
CA LEU A 71 23.09 -5.54 -14.47
C LEU A 71 22.02 -6.63 -14.74
N PRO A 72 21.12 -6.90 -13.77
CA PRO A 72 20.08 -7.88 -13.97
C PRO A 72 19.19 -7.53 -15.16
N GLY A 73 18.84 -8.52 -15.99
CA GLY A 73 18.10 -8.28 -17.24
C GLY A 73 16.65 -7.82 -17.08
N PHE A 74 16.13 -7.81 -15.84
CA PHE A 74 14.83 -7.24 -15.52
C PHE A 74 14.86 -5.74 -15.21
N ILE A 75 16.05 -5.13 -15.12
CA ILE A 75 16.20 -3.68 -14.99
C ILE A 75 15.97 -3.05 -16.36
N GLN A 76 15.12 -2.03 -16.39
CA GLN A 76 14.74 -1.28 -17.58
C GLN A 76 15.43 0.08 -17.59
N GLY A 77 15.96 0.48 -18.74
CA GLY A 77 16.57 1.79 -18.92
C GLY A 77 17.91 1.97 -18.20
N GLU A 78 18.24 3.23 -17.91
CA GLU A 78 19.46 3.63 -17.20
C GLU A 78 19.29 3.52 -15.69
N VAL A 79 20.38 3.20 -14.99
CA VAL A 79 20.45 3.31 -13.52
C VAL A 79 20.92 4.72 -13.19
N HIS A 80 20.02 5.55 -12.65
CA HIS A 80 20.36 6.88 -12.17
C HIS A 80 21.11 6.77 -10.85
N SER A 81 22.16 7.57 -10.66
CA SER A 81 22.95 7.59 -9.43
C SER A 81 23.21 9.01 -8.96
N THR A 82 22.98 9.26 -7.67
CA THR A 82 23.20 10.55 -7.01
C THR A 82 23.98 10.36 -5.72
N GLN A 83 24.98 11.20 -5.50
CA GLN A 83 25.75 11.22 -4.26
C GLN A 83 25.27 12.37 -3.37
N TYR A 84 25.07 12.08 -2.08
CA TYR A 84 24.65 13.02 -1.04
C TYR A 84 25.76 13.21 0.00
N ASP A 85 26.00 14.45 0.38
CA ASP A 85 27.13 14.85 1.24
C ASP A 85 26.87 14.66 2.75
N GLY A 86 25.60 14.47 3.14
CA GLY A 86 25.18 14.40 4.53
C GLY A 86 25.29 15.75 5.26
N VAL A 87 25.28 16.86 4.52
CA VAL A 87 25.37 18.23 5.04
C VAL A 87 24.27 19.10 4.46
N THR A 88 24.19 19.18 3.13
CA THR A 88 23.16 19.95 2.41
C THR A 88 21.99 19.08 1.98
N ASP A 89 22.26 17.80 1.70
CA ASP A 89 21.26 16.77 1.41
C ASP A 89 21.80 15.41 1.91
N ASP A 90 20.91 14.46 2.13
CA ASP A 90 21.22 13.18 2.73
C ASP A 90 20.24 12.06 2.30
N LEU A 91 20.61 10.82 2.58
CA LEU A 91 19.82 9.65 2.19
C LEU A 91 18.48 9.54 2.94
N LEU A 92 18.43 9.96 4.21
CA LEU A 92 17.29 9.71 5.10
C LEU A 92 16.30 10.87 5.12
N THR A 93 16.79 12.12 5.22
CA THR A 93 15.92 13.28 5.50
C THR A 93 15.74 14.21 4.31
N GLY A 94 16.47 14.00 3.21
CA GLY A 94 16.44 14.91 2.06
C GLY A 94 17.00 16.30 2.39
N GLY A 95 17.98 16.37 3.30
CA GLY A 95 18.60 17.61 3.79
C GLY A 95 17.82 18.34 4.89
N LEU A 96 16.67 17.83 5.32
CA LEU A 96 15.81 18.49 6.31
C LEU A 96 16.31 18.35 7.75
N GLY A 97 17.03 17.28 8.05
CA GLY A 97 17.34 16.88 9.41
C GLY A 97 16.12 16.46 10.22
N ALA A 98 16.37 15.97 11.43
CA ALA A 98 15.33 15.61 12.36
C ALA A 98 14.34 16.77 12.64
N SER A 99 14.86 17.99 12.77
CA SER A 99 14.05 19.19 13.03
C SER A 99 13.15 19.55 11.85
N GLY A 100 13.67 19.43 10.61
CA GLY A 100 12.88 19.72 9.42
C GLY A 100 11.78 18.68 9.16
N LEU A 101 12.04 17.39 9.45
CA LEU A 101 10.99 16.35 9.41
C LEU A 101 9.90 16.56 10.47
N ALA A 102 10.26 17.08 11.65
CA ALA A 102 9.29 17.39 12.71
C ALA A 102 8.48 18.67 12.44
N SER A 103 8.96 19.55 11.55
CA SER A 103 8.29 20.81 11.21
C SER A 103 6.85 20.57 10.76
N ALA A 104 5.90 21.33 11.31
CA ALA A 104 4.52 21.36 10.81
C ALA A 104 4.39 22.11 9.46
N THR A 105 5.44 22.82 9.04
CA THR A 105 5.51 23.49 7.74
C THR A 105 6.31 22.61 6.78
N ALA A 106 5.64 22.14 5.73
CA ALA A 106 6.28 21.35 4.68
C ALA A 106 7.30 22.20 3.89
N PRO A 107 8.36 21.58 3.34
CA PRO A 107 9.24 22.25 2.39
C PRO A 107 8.43 22.73 1.17
N ALA A 108 8.73 23.94 0.71
CA ALA A 108 8.05 24.56 -0.42
C ALA A 108 8.92 24.48 -1.67
N PHE A 109 8.26 24.54 -2.84
CA PHE A 109 8.93 24.67 -4.13
C PHE A 109 9.20 26.14 -4.43
N ASP A 110 10.36 26.42 -5.03
CA ASP A 110 10.72 27.74 -5.52
C ASP A 110 9.81 28.16 -6.70
N ASP A 111 9.53 27.23 -7.62
CA ASP A 111 8.49 27.35 -8.66
C ASP A 111 7.47 26.21 -8.52
N PRO A 112 6.29 26.46 -7.92
CA PRO A 112 5.27 25.44 -7.74
C PRO A 112 4.70 24.83 -9.05
N LEU A 113 4.93 25.46 -10.20
CA LEU A 113 4.50 24.93 -11.50
C LEU A 113 5.55 24.04 -12.15
N ASN A 114 6.83 24.17 -11.77
CA ASN A 114 7.94 23.43 -12.33
C ASN A 114 8.94 23.03 -11.22
N PRO A 115 8.52 22.26 -10.21
CA PRO A 115 9.42 21.84 -9.15
C PRO A 115 10.53 20.97 -9.71
N THR A 116 11.73 21.14 -9.14
CA THR A 116 12.90 20.32 -9.50
C THR A 116 12.76 18.89 -8.95
N PRO A 117 13.46 17.90 -9.56
CA PRO A 117 13.58 16.55 -9.00
C PRO A 117 13.97 16.53 -7.52
N GLU A 118 14.91 17.38 -7.11
CA GLU A 118 15.42 17.46 -5.74
C GLU A 118 14.35 17.97 -4.78
N GLU A 119 13.65 19.05 -5.13
CA GLU A 119 12.53 19.57 -4.32
C GLU A 119 11.39 18.54 -4.19
N LEU A 120 11.07 17.83 -5.28
CA LEU A 120 10.08 16.76 -5.27
C LEU A 120 10.50 15.62 -4.34
N ARG A 121 11.77 15.19 -4.40
CA ARG A 121 12.33 14.17 -3.51
C ARG A 121 12.25 14.59 -2.05
N THR A 122 12.70 15.79 -1.70
CA THR A 122 12.67 16.30 -0.32
C THR A 122 11.24 16.37 0.23
N LEU A 123 10.28 16.88 -0.54
CA LEU A 123 8.88 16.89 -0.12
C LEU A 123 8.28 15.48 -0.01
N ALA A 124 8.67 14.56 -0.90
CA ALA A 124 8.23 13.17 -0.84
C ALA A 124 8.74 12.47 0.42
N ILE A 125 10.01 12.67 0.79
CA ILE A 125 10.61 12.15 2.03
C ILE A 125 9.88 12.72 3.24
N TYR A 126 9.69 14.05 3.30
CA TYR A 126 8.96 14.72 4.38
C TYR A 126 7.56 14.12 4.60
N ASN A 127 6.77 14.01 3.53
CA ASN A 127 5.39 13.51 3.63
C ASN A 127 5.33 12.02 3.98
N ASN A 128 6.19 11.18 3.38
CA ASN A 128 6.17 9.75 3.65
C ASN A 128 6.70 9.40 5.04
N TYR A 129 7.67 10.15 5.56
CA TYR A 129 8.15 10.00 6.93
C TYR A 129 7.04 10.32 7.93
N ARG A 130 6.46 11.53 7.85
CA ARG A 130 5.43 12.00 8.79
C ARG A 130 4.11 11.24 8.71
N ALA A 131 3.85 10.54 7.62
CA ALA A 131 2.61 9.79 7.47
C ALA A 131 2.61 8.44 8.22
N LEU A 132 3.78 7.94 8.65
CA LEU A 132 3.92 6.67 9.37
C LEU A 132 4.59 6.82 10.74
N VAL A 133 5.19 7.97 11.03
CA VAL A 133 5.89 8.24 12.28
C VAL A 133 5.23 9.42 12.99
N ASP A 134 4.87 9.25 14.27
CA ASP A 134 4.42 10.36 15.10
C ASP A 134 5.58 11.31 15.37
N THR A 135 5.58 12.47 14.72
CA THR A 135 6.61 13.50 14.85
C THR A 135 6.23 14.62 15.83
N VAL A 136 5.11 14.46 16.55
CA VAL A 136 4.64 15.46 17.52
C VAL A 136 5.55 15.45 18.76
N PRO A 137 5.93 16.62 19.31
CA PRO A 137 6.71 16.69 20.54
C PRO A 137 6.09 15.89 21.69
N GLY A 138 6.90 15.06 22.35
CA GLY A 138 6.45 14.17 23.44
C GLY A 138 5.73 12.91 22.97
N GLY A 139 5.56 12.69 21.66
CA GLY A 139 5.06 11.45 21.05
C GLY A 139 6.14 10.36 20.85
N GLY A 140 7.36 10.60 21.32
CA GLY A 140 8.49 9.68 21.25
C GLY A 140 9.52 10.00 20.17
N TYR A 141 9.18 10.85 19.20
CA TYR A 141 10.14 11.33 18.21
C TYR A 141 11.26 12.17 18.84
N GLY A 142 12.49 11.81 18.52
CA GLY A 142 13.71 12.38 19.07
C GLY A 142 14.16 11.82 20.41
N GLU A 143 13.38 10.91 21.00
CA GLU A 143 13.72 10.22 22.25
C GLU A 143 13.83 8.71 22.04
N PHE A 144 12.82 8.09 21.43
CA PHE A 144 12.75 6.64 21.19
C PHE A 144 12.99 6.24 19.73
N PHE A 145 12.69 7.15 18.79
CA PHE A 145 12.88 6.96 17.36
C PHE A 145 13.07 8.32 16.68
N GLY A 146 13.61 8.35 15.47
CA GLY A 146 13.96 9.56 14.75
C GLY A 146 15.43 9.60 14.33
N PRO A 147 15.77 10.41 13.30
CA PRO A 147 17.13 10.44 12.75
C PRO A 147 18.20 10.79 13.80
N GLN A 148 17.87 11.66 14.75
CA GLN A 148 18.77 12.13 15.80
C GLN A 148 18.99 11.12 16.94
N VAL A 149 18.14 10.10 17.08
CA VAL A 149 18.29 9.10 18.15
C VAL A 149 19.54 8.26 17.87
N ASP A 150 20.40 8.08 18.87
CA ASP A 150 21.72 7.43 18.78
C ASP A 150 22.72 8.09 17.81
N SER A 151 22.46 9.31 17.37
CA SER A 151 23.39 10.10 16.55
C SER A 151 23.68 11.46 17.20
N SER A 152 24.77 12.11 16.76
CA SER A 152 25.05 13.49 17.15
C SER A 152 24.45 14.46 16.12
N GLY A 153 23.61 15.40 16.56
CA GLY A 153 23.06 16.45 15.70
C GLY A 153 21.74 16.07 15.04
N GLU A 154 21.55 16.46 13.78
CA GLU A 154 20.27 16.33 13.04
C GLU A 154 20.05 14.95 12.38
N GLY A 155 20.98 14.00 12.53
CA GLY A 155 20.83 12.65 12.00
C GLY A 155 20.98 12.50 10.48
N LEU A 156 21.70 13.41 9.82
CA LEU A 156 21.95 13.36 8.38
C LEU A 156 22.88 12.18 7.99
N ILE A 157 22.57 11.47 6.91
CA ILE A 157 23.32 10.31 6.45
C ILE A 157 23.83 10.50 5.00
N ALA A 158 25.14 10.70 4.85
CA ALA A 158 25.79 10.77 3.55
C ALA A 158 25.82 9.41 2.83
N GLY A 159 25.90 9.41 1.51
CA GLY A 159 26.08 8.18 0.72
C GLY A 159 25.58 8.31 -0.71
N ASN A 160 25.30 7.18 -1.35
CA ASN A 160 24.85 7.12 -2.75
C ASN A 160 23.45 6.52 -2.85
N GLU A 161 22.64 7.06 -3.75
CA GLU A 161 21.33 6.56 -4.12
C GLU A 161 21.34 6.12 -5.58
N TYR A 162 20.76 4.96 -5.87
CA TYR A 162 20.63 4.39 -7.21
C TYR A 162 19.17 4.12 -7.50
N LEU A 163 18.65 4.63 -8.61
CA LEU A 163 17.23 4.57 -8.96
C LEU A 163 17.06 4.01 -10.37
N ALA A 164 16.14 3.05 -10.54
CA ALA A 164 15.84 2.45 -11.84
C ALA A 164 14.40 1.94 -11.91
N TYR A 165 13.95 1.63 -13.12
CA TYR A 165 12.77 0.81 -13.32
C TYR A 165 13.15 -0.66 -13.42
N MET A 166 12.25 -1.53 -12.97
CA MET A 166 12.32 -2.97 -13.18
C MET A 166 10.97 -3.51 -13.66
N THR A 167 10.98 -4.70 -14.24
CA THR A 167 9.79 -5.45 -14.64
C THR A 167 9.77 -6.83 -14.01
N VAL A 168 8.58 -7.39 -13.83
CA VAL A 168 8.39 -8.79 -13.44
C VAL A 168 7.89 -9.58 -14.65
N ASN A 169 8.24 -10.86 -14.74
CA ASN A 169 7.77 -11.70 -15.84
C ASN A 169 6.23 -11.71 -15.89
N GLY A 170 5.67 -11.38 -17.05
CA GLY A 170 4.22 -11.35 -17.27
C GLY A 170 3.57 -9.98 -17.07
N SER A 171 4.33 -8.96 -16.68
CA SER A 171 3.84 -7.57 -16.61
C SER A 171 4.92 -6.59 -17.07
N ASP A 172 4.55 -5.73 -18.03
CA ASP A 172 5.39 -4.64 -18.51
C ASP A 172 5.17 -3.34 -17.72
N VAL A 173 4.32 -3.37 -16.69
CA VAL A 173 4.09 -2.22 -15.80
C VAL A 173 5.40 -1.90 -15.07
N PRO A 174 5.99 -0.70 -15.25
CA PRO A 174 7.25 -0.36 -14.62
C PRO A 174 7.14 -0.40 -13.10
N VAL A 175 8.11 -1.01 -12.43
CA VAL A 175 8.23 -1.03 -10.96
C VAL A 175 9.44 -0.19 -10.58
N THR A 176 9.28 0.75 -9.66
CA THR A 176 10.41 1.58 -9.22
C THR A 176 11.23 0.82 -8.20
N VAL A 177 12.56 0.82 -8.34
CA VAL A 177 13.51 0.24 -7.39
C VAL A 177 14.59 1.26 -7.06
N MET A 178 14.94 1.34 -5.78
CA MET A 178 15.98 2.25 -5.29
C MET A 178 16.92 1.52 -4.33
N VAL A 179 18.22 1.79 -4.43
CA VAL A 179 19.22 1.29 -3.48
C VAL A 179 19.95 2.49 -2.90
N GLN A 180 19.94 2.61 -1.57
CA GLN A 180 20.73 3.59 -0.84
C GLN A 180 21.89 2.87 -0.15
N VAL A 181 23.11 3.35 -0.37
CA VAL A 181 24.33 2.83 0.27
C VAL A 181 24.91 3.95 1.13
N PRO A 182 24.81 3.87 2.47
CA PRO A 182 25.36 4.90 3.33
C PRO A 182 26.89 4.88 3.27
N ALA A 183 27.52 6.06 3.44
CA ALA A 183 28.98 6.19 3.46
C ALA A 183 29.64 5.38 4.59
N SER A 184 28.88 4.98 5.61
CA SER A 184 29.29 4.10 6.70
C SER A 184 29.22 2.60 6.39
N PHE A 185 28.76 2.21 5.19
CA PHE A 185 28.65 0.80 4.81
C PHE A 185 30.00 0.08 4.85
N ASP A 186 30.05 -1.06 5.52
CA ASP A 186 31.24 -1.92 5.61
C ASP A 186 31.06 -3.20 4.79
N PRO A 187 31.78 -3.39 3.66
CA PRO A 187 31.68 -4.61 2.87
C PRO A 187 32.22 -5.87 3.57
N GLU A 188 32.99 -5.74 4.65
CA GLU A 188 33.44 -6.88 5.47
C GLU A 188 32.38 -7.33 6.48
N GLN A 189 31.44 -6.46 6.82
CA GLN A 189 30.26 -6.72 7.66
C GLN A 189 28.97 -6.39 6.89
N ALA A 190 28.92 -6.81 5.62
CA ALA A 190 27.87 -6.42 4.70
C ALA A 190 26.47 -6.79 5.25
N CYS A 191 25.58 -5.80 5.25
CA CYS A 191 24.17 -6.01 5.58
C CYS A 191 23.25 -5.25 4.63
N MET A 192 22.04 -5.78 4.44
CA MET A 192 21.03 -5.22 3.56
C MET A 192 19.66 -5.26 4.24
N VAL A 193 18.96 -4.14 4.24
CA VAL A 193 17.56 -4.07 4.67
C VAL A 193 16.70 -3.79 3.47
N LYS A 194 15.73 -4.66 3.20
CA LYS A 194 14.78 -4.45 2.11
C LYS A 194 13.54 -3.78 2.67
N ALA A 195 13.22 -2.59 2.17
CA ALA A 195 12.17 -1.67 2.61
C ALA A 195 11.18 -1.36 1.46
N PRO A 196 10.31 -2.32 1.07
CA PRO A 196 9.27 -2.05 0.09
C PRO A 196 8.27 -1.02 0.65
N SER A 197 7.65 -0.22 -0.21
CA SER A 197 6.76 0.87 0.23
C SER A 197 5.55 0.34 1.02
N SER A 198 5.17 1.06 2.08
CA SER A 198 3.92 0.83 2.80
C SER A 198 2.72 1.31 1.98
N GLY A 199 1.57 0.65 2.15
CA GLY A 199 0.36 0.97 1.39
C GLY A 199 0.58 0.91 -0.14
N SER A 200 0.15 1.98 -0.81
CA SER A 200 0.34 2.22 -2.25
C SER A 200 1.40 3.29 -2.53
N ARG A 201 2.19 3.68 -1.52
CA ARG A 201 3.12 4.81 -1.60
C ARG A 201 4.19 4.62 -2.67
N GLY A 202 4.76 5.74 -3.11
CA GLY A 202 5.93 5.76 -3.98
C GLY A 202 7.18 5.18 -3.34
N ILE A 203 8.32 5.31 -4.05
CA ILE A 203 9.58 4.66 -3.69
C ILE A 203 10.11 5.03 -2.28
N TYR A 204 9.82 6.24 -1.81
CA TYR A 204 10.19 6.73 -0.47
C TYR A 204 9.22 6.28 0.65
N GLY A 205 8.22 5.45 0.34
CA GLY A 205 7.14 5.09 1.26
C GLY A 205 7.54 4.28 2.50
N ALA A 206 8.80 3.86 2.60
CA ALA A 206 9.36 3.17 3.77
C ALA A 206 10.61 3.88 4.33
N ILE A 207 10.87 5.12 3.91
CA ILE A 207 12.08 5.88 4.28
C ILE A 207 12.18 6.07 5.80
N GLY A 208 11.08 6.43 6.45
CA GLY A 208 11.02 6.65 7.90
C GLY A 208 10.79 5.39 8.73
N THR A 209 10.69 4.20 8.12
CA THR A 209 10.46 2.94 8.83
C THR A 209 11.67 2.03 8.73
N ALA A 210 11.61 0.96 7.93
CA ALA A 210 12.74 0.05 7.74
C ALA A 210 13.97 0.78 7.15
N GLY A 211 13.73 1.85 6.39
CA GLY A 211 14.77 2.69 5.82
C GLY A 211 15.65 3.36 6.86
N GLU A 212 15.06 4.11 7.78
CA GLU A 212 15.77 4.75 8.88
C GLU A 212 16.60 3.75 9.67
N TRP A 213 15.99 2.65 10.11
CA TRP A 213 16.69 1.65 10.91
C TRP A 213 17.89 1.07 10.15
N GLY A 214 17.71 0.71 8.87
CA GLY A 214 18.77 0.14 8.04
C GLY A 214 19.93 1.10 7.82
N LEU A 215 19.64 2.36 7.47
CA LEU A 215 20.67 3.38 7.26
C LEU A 215 21.44 3.69 8.56
N LYS A 216 20.76 3.77 9.70
CA LYS A 216 21.39 4.00 11.01
C LYS A 216 22.28 2.83 11.45
N LYS A 217 21.97 1.60 11.02
CA LYS A 217 22.84 0.42 11.21
C LYS A 217 24.01 0.33 10.23
N GLY A 218 24.12 1.26 9.27
CA GLY A 218 25.14 1.23 8.21
C GLY A 218 24.87 0.16 7.14
N CYS A 219 23.64 -0.34 7.03
CA CYS A 219 23.26 -1.29 5.98
C CYS A 219 22.88 -0.56 4.70
N ALA A 220 23.09 -1.23 3.56
CA ALA A 220 22.46 -0.80 2.33
C ALA A 220 20.94 -1.01 2.45
N VAL A 221 20.16 -0.04 2.00
CA VAL A 221 18.70 -0.15 2.02
C VAL A 221 18.15 -0.23 0.61
N VAL A 222 17.33 -1.25 0.36
CA VAL A 222 16.74 -1.54 -0.95
C VAL A 222 15.23 -1.32 -0.88
N TYR A 223 14.75 -0.33 -1.62
CA TYR A 223 13.35 0.04 -1.71
C TYR A 223 12.74 -0.43 -3.02
N THR A 224 11.43 -0.68 -2.98
CA THR A 224 10.63 -0.88 -4.19
C THR A 224 9.22 -0.35 -3.96
N ASP A 225 8.64 0.26 -4.99
CA ASP A 225 7.21 0.62 -4.99
C ASP A 225 6.30 -0.60 -5.22
N LYS A 226 6.88 -1.80 -5.40
CA LYS A 226 6.19 -3.10 -5.52
C LYS A 226 5.03 -3.09 -6.53
N GLY A 227 5.15 -2.31 -7.59
CA GLY A 227 4.15 -2.22 -8.67
C GLY A 227 2.97 -1.31 -8.35
N THR A 228 3.02 -0.58 -7.23
CA THR A 228 2.02 0.43 -6.86
C THR A 228 2.56 1.82 -7.17
N GLY A 229 2.98 2.61 -6.18
CA GLY A 229 3.43 3.99 -6.35
C GLY A 229 2.32 4.97 -6.76
N THR A 230 2.63 6.26 -6.73
CA THR A 230 1.68 7.31 -7.12
C THR A 230 1.24 7.13 -8.57
N GLY A 231 2.21 7.03 -9.50
CA GLY A 231 1.99 6.70 -10.91
C GLY A 231 0.69 7.26 -11.47
N SER A 232 0.49 8.57 -11.34
CA SER A 232 -0.74 9.22 -11.78
C SER A 232 -0.67 9.55 -13.27
N HIS A 233 -1.82 9.46 -13.94
CA HIS A 233 -1.99 9.83 -15.34
C HIS A 233 -3.24 10.68 -15.49
N ASN A 234 -3.04 11.96 -15.81
CA ASN A 234 -4.13 12.89 -16.10
C ASN A 234 -4.64 12.65 -17.53
N LEU A 235 -5.86 12.12 -17.65
CA LEU A 235 -6.40 11.69 -18.94
C LEU A 235 -6.77 12.88 -19.84
N ALA A 236 -7.09 14.04 -19.26
CA ALA A 236 -7.40 15.25 -20.02
C ALA A 236 -6.16 15.81 -20.72
N THR A 237 -5.04 15.91 -20.00
CA THR A 237 -3.81 16.57 -20.48
C THR A 237 -2.76 15.60 -21.02
N ASN A 238 -2.94 14.29 -20.82
CA ASN A 238 -1.91 13.27 -21.05
C ASN A 238 -0.65 13.46 -20.19
N SER A 239 -0.72 14.21 -19.08
CA SER A 239 0.41 14.37 -18.16
C SER A 239 0.61 13.11 -17.32
N ALA A 240 1.84 12.62 -17.23
CA ALA A 240 2.25 11.50 -16.38
C ALA A 240 3.58 11.80 -15.68
N GLN A 241 3.91 11.03 -14.64
CA GLN A 241 5.07 11.25 -13.78
C GLN A 241 6.28 10.42 -14.22
N ARG A 242 7.44 11.06 -14.40
CA ARG A 242 8.74 10.40 -14.58
C ARG A 242 9.21 9.70 -13.30
N ILE A 243 10.34 9.01 -13.37
CA ILE A 243 10.93 8.31 -12.22
C ILE A 243 11.30 9.26 -11.06
N ASP A 244 11.69 10.49 -11.41
CA ASP A 244 12.02 11.58 -10.48
C ASP A 244 10.80 12.39 -10.01
N GLY A 245 9.61 12.04 -10.48
CA GLY A 245 8.35 12.69 -10.13
C GLY A 245 7.95 13.88 -11.00
N THR A 246 8.84 14.39 -11.86
CA THR A 246 8.50 15.50 -12.77
C THR A 246 7.46 15.08 -13.81
N LEU A 247 6.67 16.03 -14.30
CA LEU A 247 5.60 15.74 -15.25
C LEU A 247 6.10 15.74 -16.70
N THR A 248 5.48 14.88 -17.53
CA THR A 248 5.67 14.88 -18.98
C THR A 248 4.42 14.45 -19.74
N GLN A 249 4.25 15.02 -20.93
CA GLN A 249 3.22 14.64 -21.90
C GLN A 249 3.79 13.83 -23.07
N ALA A 250 5.12 13.70 -23.15
CA ALA A 250 5.78 12.99 -24.23
C ALA A 250 5.63 11.47 -24.09
N ASP A 251 5.81 10.78 -25.21
CA ASP A 251 5.86 9.32 -25.29
C ASP A 251 7.27 8.85 -24.92
N GLU A 252 7.46 8.62 -23.62
CA GLU A 252 8.72 8.20 -23.02
C GLU A 252 8.46 7.41 -21.72
N PRO A 253 9.48 6.74 -21.15
CA PRO A 253 9.32 6.01 -19.90
C PRO A 253 8.85 6.90 -18.75
N VAL A 254 7.74 6.51 -18.13
CA VAL A 254 7.13 7.13 -16.96
C VAL A 254 6.69 6.05 -15.98
N GLN A 255 6.31 6.43 -14.76
CA GLN A 255 5.84 5.47 -13.76
C GLN A 255 4.61 4.72 -14.25
N PHE A 256 3.69 5.41 -14.95
CA PHE A 256 2.47 4.83 -15.46
C PHE A 256 1.77 5.71 -16.49
N ARG A 257 1.22 5.07 -17.53
CA ARG A 257 0.11 5.58 -18.35
C ARG A 257 -0.95 4.49 -18.45
N ALA A 258 -2.21 4.91 -18.41
CA ALA A 258 -3.31 4.00 -18.74
C ALA A 258 -3.14 3.48 -20.17
N ASP A 259 -3.48 2.21 -20.39
CA ASP A 259 -3.44 1.54 -21.70
C ASP A 259 -4.60 2.03 -22.60
N LEU A 260 -4.50 3.30 -23.00
CA LEU A 260 -5.44 3.99 -23.88
C LEU A 260 -4.65 4.69 -24.97
N ASP A 261 -4.97 4.42 -26.23
CA ASP A 261 -4.45 5.22 -27.34
C ASP A 261 -5.00 6.66 -27.31
N ALA A 262 -4.44 7.53 -28.15
CA ALA A 262 -4.80 8.95 -28.15
C ALA A 262 -6.29 9.20 -28.45
N GLN A 263 -6.93 8.35 -29.26
CA GLN A 263 -8.34 8.51 -29.62
C GLN A 263 -9.24 7.98 -28.50
N ALA A 264 -8.95 6.80 -27.96
CA ALA A 264 -9.68 6.21 -26.84
C ALA A 264 -9.61 7.13 -25.60
N ARG A 265 -8.44 7.72 -25.33
CA ARG A 265 -8.28 8.71 -24.25
C ARG A 265 -9.13 9.97 -24.48
N ALA A 266 -9.14 10.50 -25.70
CA ALA A 266 -9.93 11.68 -26.04
C ALA A 266 -11.44 11.40 -25.95
N ASP A 267 -11.90 10.24 -26.39
CA ASP A 267 -13.30 9.82 -26.29
C ASP A 267 -13.71 9.61 -24.83
N PHE A 268 -12.82 9.03 -24.01
CA PHE A 268 -13.04 8.87 -22.57
C PHE A 268 -13.14 10.23 -21.87
N ASP A 269 -12.20 11.15 -22.10
CA ASP A 269 -12.20 12.48 -21.48
C ASP A 269 -13.42 13.32 -21.93
N ALA A 270 -13.88 13.16 -23.18
CA ALA A 270 -15.10 13.80 -23.65
C ALA A 270 -16.36 13.31 -22.92
N ALA A 271 -16.40 12.05 -22.51
CA ALA A 271 -17.50 11.48 -21.74
C ALA A 271 -17.37 11.75 -20.23
N TRP A 272 -16.14 11.67 -19.72
CA TRP A 272 -15.78 11.75 -18.31
C TRP A 272 -14.58 12.69 -18.14
N PRO A 273 -14.81 14.02 -18.17
CA PRO A 273 -13.72 14.99 -18.14
C PRO A 273 -12.98 14.98 -16.80
N ASP A 274 -11.71 15.42 -16.82
CA ASP A 274 -10.89 15.67 -15.64
C ASP A 274 -10.58 14.42 -14.79
N ARG A 275 -10.61 13.24 -15.41
CA ARG A 275 -10.34 11.96 -14.76
C ARG A 275 -8.86 11.61 -14.71
N PHE A 276 -8.50 10.91 -13.64
CA PHE A 276 -7.17 10.38 -13.40
C PHE A 276 -7.18 8.86 -13.45
N ALA A 277 -6.17 8.29 -14.08
CA ALA A 277 -5.78 6.92 -13.83
C ALA A 277 -4.61 6.87 -12.83
N TYR A 278 -4.55 5.81 -12.05
CA TYR A 278 -3.54 5.58 -11.02
C TYR A 278 -2.99 4.17 -11.19
N LYS A 279 -1.67 4.03 -11.15
CA LYS A 279 -0.96 2.78 -11.43
C LYS A 279 -1.51 1.57 -10.67
N HIS A 280 -1.67 1.67 -9.35
CA HIS A 280 -2.14 0.53 -8.56
C HIS A 280 -3.55 0.08 -8.96
N ALA A 281 -4.47 1.01 -9.19
CA ALA A 281 -5.85 0.68 -9.54
C ALA A 281 -6.00 0.27 -11.01
N HIS A 282 -5.34 0.96 -11.94
CA HIS A 282 -5.74 0.98 -13.36
C HIS A 282 -4.69 0.43 -14.32
N SER A 283 -3.63 -0.22 -13.81
CA SER A 283 -2.57 -0.76 -14.66
C SER A 283 -2.93 -2.07 -15.37
N LYS A 284 -4.14 -2.60 -15.13
CA LYS A 284 -4.57 -3.93 -15.59
C LYS A 284 -3.66 -5.07 -15.09
N ALA A 285 -2.85 -4.80 -14.06
CA ALA A 285 -2.04 -5.78 -13.37
C ALA A 285 -2.58 -5.99 -11.94
N ASN A 286 -2.30 -7.17 -11.39
CA ASN A 286 -2.48 -7.46 -9.97
C ASN A 286 -1.10 -7.41 -9.28
N PRO A 287 -0.59 -6.23 -8.90
CA PRO A 287 0.77 -6.13 -8.37
C PRO A 287 0.99 -6.92 -7.08
N GLU A 288 -0.06 -7.17 -6.28
CA GLU A 288 0.05 -7.95 -5.03
C GLU A 288 0.43 -9.41 -5.29
N ALA A 289 -0.01 -10.00 -6.40
CA ALA A 289 0.38 -11.36 -6.78
C ALA A 289 1.90 -11.50 -6.98
N ASP A 290 2.57 -10.40 -7.35
CA ASP A 290 4.01 -10.34 -7.64
C ASP A 290 4.83 -9.64 -6.55
N TRP A 291 4.23 -9.19 -5.44
CA TRP A 291 4.95 -8.47 -4.39
C TRP A 291 6.20 -9.20 -3.90
N GLY A 292 6.12 -10.51 -3.66
CA GLY A 292 7.28 -11.30 -3.26
C GLY A 292 8.38 -11.34 -4.32
N ARG A 293 8.03 -11.37 -5.62
CA ARG A 293 8.98 -11.32 -6.74
C ARG A 293 9.62 -9.96 -6.89
N HIS A 294 8.84 -8.88 -6.82
CA HIS A 294 9.37 -7.50 -6.81
C HIS A 294 10.43 -7.33 -5.73
N VAL A 295 10.16 -7.84 -4.52
CA VAL A 295 11.11 -7.80 -3.42
C VAL A 295 12.38 -8.61 -3.71
N LEU A 296 12.27 -9.86 -4.17
CA LEU A 296 13.45 -10.69 -4.47
C LEU A 296 14.31 -10.09 -5.59
N GLN A 297 13.69 -9.56 -6.65
CA GLN A 297 14.38 -8.85 -7.72
C GLN A 297 15.06 -7.58 -7.21
N SER A 298 14.41 -6.83 -6.31
CA SER A 298 15.03 -5.65 -5.71
C SER A 298 16.30 -6.01 -4.92
N ILE A 299 16.31 -7.13 -4.19
CA ILE A 299 17.52 -7.63 -3.50
C ILE A 299 18.62 -7.99 -4.49
N GLU A 300 18.28 -8.65 -5.60
CA GLU A 300 19.26 -8.93 -6.68
C GLU A 300 19.86 -7.64 -7.27
N PHE A 301 19.05 -6.59 -7.42
CA PHE A 301 19.54 -5.27 -7.82
C PHE A 301 20.41 -4.61 -6.73
N GLY A 302 20.08 -4.77 -5.45
CA GLY A 302 20.93 -4.37 -4.33
C GLY A 302 22.31 -5.00 -4.39
N PHE A 303 22.40 -6.31 -4.65
CA PHE A 303 23.69 -6.99 -4.82
C PHE A 303 24.46 -6.50 -6.06
N TYR A 304 23.76 -6.15 -7.14
CA TYR A 304 24.39 -5.50 -8.29
C TYR A 304 25.02 -4.16 -7.87
N VAL A 305 24.27 -3.28 -7.23
CA VAL A 305 24.76 -1.96 -6.78
C VAL A 305 25.95 -2.10 -5.82
N LEU A 306 25.87 -2.98 -4.83
CA LEU A 306 26.97 -3.22 -3.90
C LEU A 306 28.24 -3.72 -4.59
N ASN A 307 28.12 -4.51 -5.65
CA ASN A 307 29.29 -4.94 -6.42
C ASN A 307 29.72 -3.92 -7.48
N GLU A 308 28.87 -2.98 -7.86
CA GLU A 308 29.29 -1.80 -8.60
C GLU A 308 30.12 -0.86 -7.71
N GLU A 309 29.85 -0.76 -6.41
CA GLU A 309 30.68 0.06 -5.52
C GLU A 309 31.94 -0.68 -5.00
N PHE A 310 31.75 -1.89 -4.47
CA PHE A 310 32.77 -2.61 -3.69
C PHE A 310 33.34 -3.85 -4.41
N GLY A 311 32.90 -4.12 -5.63
CA GLY A 311 33.44 -5.19 -6.46
C GLY A 311 34.92 -4.96 -6.79
N GLN A 312 35.66 -6.03 -7.06
CA GLN A 312 37.06 -5.90 -7.45
C GLN A 312 37.17 -5.45 -8.89
N GLU A 313 37.69 -4.25 -9.11
CA GLU A 313 38.01 -3.78 -10.46
C GLU A 313 39.01 -4.70 -11.14
N THR A 314 38.78 -4.92 -12.42
CA THR A 314 39.71 -5.60 -13.31
C THR A 314 40.19 -4.61 -14.36
N GLY A 315 41.39 -4.83 -14.91
CA GLY A 315 42.02 -3.90 -15.86
C GLY A 315 41.29 -3.70 -17.20
N ASN A 316 40.10 -4.28 -17.39
CA ASN A 316 39.23 -4.10 -18.56
C ASN A 316 37.89 -3.42 -18.21
N GLY A 317 37.78 -2.77 -17.05
CA GLY A 317 36.58 -2.04 -16.64
C GLY A 317 35.42 -2.90 -16.13
N ARG A 318 35.64 -4.21 -15.94
CA ARG A 318 34.65 -5.10 -15.32
C ARG A 318 34.90 -5.23 -13.83
N LYS A 319 33.85 -5.37 -13.03
CA LYS A 319 33.95 -5.65 -11.59
C LYS A 319 33.69 -7.11 -11.30
N VAL A 320 34.56 -7.73 -10.49
CA VAL A 320 34.39 -9.11 -10.00
C VAL A 320 33.55 -9.08 -8.72
N ILE A 321 32.59 -9.99 -8.61
CA ILE A 321 31.65 -10.08 -7.48
C ILE A 321 32.39 -10.43 -6.19
N LYS A 322 32.35 -9.52 -5.22
CA LYS A 322 32.87 -9.68 -3.86
C LYS A 322 31.76 -9.82 -2.83
N VAL A 323 30.77 -8.93 -2.84
CA VAL A 323 29.63 -8.96 -1.93
C VAL A 323 28.64 -10.01 -2.44
N LYS A 324 28.30 -11.00 -1.60
CA LYS A 324 27.51 -12.19 -2.01
C LYS A 324 26.45 -12.48 -0.95
N PRO A 325 25.28 -13.04 -1.34
CA PRO A 325 24.21 -13.36 -0.40
C PRO A 325 24.67 -14.14 0.84
N LYS A 326 25.49 -15.18 0.66
CA LYS A 326 25.97 -16.02 1.77
C LYS A 326 26.88 -15.31 2.80
N ASP A 327 27.43 -14.15 2.43
CA ASP A 327 28.36 -13.36 3.23
C ASP A 327 27.75 -11.98 3.54
N THR A 328 26.41 -11.84 3.46
CA THR A 328 25.68 -10.59 3.69
C THR A 328 24.43 -10.89 4.51
N LEU A 329 24.22 -10.17 5.62
CA LEU A 329 23.00 -10.31 6.43
C LEU A 329 21.85 -9.55 5.75
N VAL A 330 20.79 -10.24 5.35
CA VAL A 330 19.63 -9.63 4.67
C VAL A 330 18.35 -9.76 5.49
N ILE A 331 17.75 -8.61 5.86
CA ILE A 331 16.43 -8.55 6.52
C ILE A 331 15.40 -7.99 5.55
N ALA A 332 14.31 -8.74 5.31
CA ALA A 332 13.15 -8.23 4.61
C ALA A 332 12.18 -7.61 5.61
N SER A 333 11.91 -6.30 5.50
CA SER A 333 11.17 -5.56 6.52
C SER A 333 10.35 -4.41 5.97
N SER A 334 9.14 -4.21 6.50
CA SER A 334 8.37 -2.97 6.33
C SER A 334 7.11 -3.00 7.19
N VAL A 335 6.26 -2.02 6.96
CA VAL A 335 4.93 -1.88 7.55
C VAL A 335 3.83 -2.19 6.52
N SER A 336 2.67 -2.69 6.95
CA SER A 336 1.45 -2.79 6.13
C SER A 336 1.66 -3.62 4.85
N ASN A 337 1.27 -3.12 3.67
CA ASN A 337 1.53 -3.76 2.37
C ASN A 337 3.00 -4.09 2.14
N GLY A 338 3.92 -3.24 2.62
CA GLY A 338 5.33 -3.51 2.53
C GLY A 338 5.74 -4.69 3.41
N GLY A 339 5.10 -4.82 4.59
CA GLY A 339 5.26 -5.97 5.48
C GLY A 339 4.78 -7.25 4.80
N GLY A 340 3.58 -7.21 4.21
CA GLY A 340 3.04 -8.29 3.39
C GLY A 340 3.96 -8.73 2.25
N ALA A 341 4.50 -7.75 1.50
CA ALA A 341 5.48 -8.02 0.44
C ALA A 341 6.77 -8.67 0.96
N SER A 342 7.26 -8.26 2.13
CA SER A 342 8.42 -8.91 2.80
C SER A 342 8.14 -10.36 3.17
N VAL A 343 6.96 -10.62 3.74
CA VAL A 343 6.52 -11.98 4.11
C VAL A 343 6.42 -12.86 2.86
N ARG A 344 5.72 -12.41 1.83
CA ARG A 344 5.57 -13.16 0.56
C ARG A 344 6.91 -13.42 -0.13
N ALA A 345 7.86 -12.49 -0.03
CA ALA A 345 9.20 -12.71 -0.55
C ALA A 345 9.94 -13.83 0.20
N ALA A 346 9.83 -13.87 1.53
CA ALA A 346 10.44 -14.92 2.33
C ALA A 346 9.84 -16.30 2.03
N GLU A 347 8.53 -16.39 1.73
CA GLU A 347 7.89 -17.64 1.29
C GLU A 347 8.42 -18.13 -0.07
N LEU A 348 8.66 -17.19 -0.98
CA LEU A 348 9.15 -17.46 -2.34
C LEU A 348 10.69 -17.60 -2.44
N ASP A 349 11.44 -17.31 -1.39
CA ASP A 349 12.91 -17.24 -1.42
C ASP A 349 13.59 -18.62 -1.53
N ASP A 350 13.62 -19.16 -2.74
CA ASP A 350 14.28 -20.42 -3.08
C ASP A 350 15.80 -20.30 -3.23
N LYS A 351 16.31 -19.10 -3.50
CA LYS A 351 17.74 -18.79 -3.66
C LYS A 351 18.46 -18.49 -2.35
N GLY A 352 17.72 -18.30 -1.25
CA GLY A 352 18.29 -17.97 0.06
C GLY A 352 18.85 -16.55 0.10
N LEU A 353 18.12 -15.58 -0.47
CA LEU A 353 18.46 -14.16 -0.47
C LEU A 353 18.10 -13.46 0.84
N ILE A 354 17.16 -13.99 1.63
CA ILE A 354 16.65 -13.37 2.86
C ILE A 354 17.05 -14.22 4.06
N ASP A 355 17.66 -13.62 5.09
CA ASP A 355 18.04 -14.34 6.32
C ASP A 355 16.95 -14.27 7.40
N GLY A 356 16.23 -13.16 7.49
CA GLY A 356 15.14 -12.98 8.45
C GLY A 356 14.11 -11.94 8.05
N VAL A 357 13.00 -11.91 8.79
CA VAL A 357 11.86 -11.03 8.54
C VAL A 357 11.46 -10.31 9.81
N ALA A 358 11.35 -8.98 9.78
CA ALA A 358 10.75 -8.20 10.86
C ALA A 358 9.72 -7.26 10.24
N VAL A 359 8.44 -7.41 10.57
CA VAL A 359 7.37 -6.62 9.96
C VAL A 359 6.39 -6.11 10.99
N SER A 360 5.82 -4.92 10.71
CA SER A 360 4.72 -4.34 11.48
C SER A 360 3.43 -4.45 10.69
N GLU A 361 2.36 -4.91 11.35
CA GLU A 361 0.98 -5.02 10.87
C GLU A 361 0.91 -5.40 9.39
N PRO A 362 1.50 -6.55 9.01
CA PRO A 362 1.68 -6.85 7.60
C PRO A 362 0.31 -7.15 6.95
N ASN A 363 0.03 -6.50 5.82
CA ASN A 363 -1.12 -6.86 4.97
C ASN A 363 -0.81 -8.20 4.29
N VAL A 364 -1.16 -9.27 4.99
CA VAL A 364 -1.08 -10.64 4.51
C VAL A 364 -2.49 -11.18 4.42
N ASN A 365 -2.79 -11.87 3.34
CA ASN A 365 -4.04 -12.58 3.12
C ASN A 365 -3.74 -14.08 3.25
N PRO A 366 -3.83 -14.71 4.43
CA PRO A 366 -3.44 -16.11 4.59
C PRO A 366 -4.32 -17.02 3.75
N GLN A 367 -3.76 -18.15 3.32
CA GLN A 367 -4.58 -19.27 2.84
C GLN A 367 -5.60 -19.63 3.93
N VAL A 368 -6.83 -19.90 3.49
CA VAL A 368 -7.91 -20.30 4.40
C VAL A 368 -7.64 -21.73 4.84
N ASP A 369 -7.46 -21.93 6.15
CA ASP A 369 -7.32 -23.25 6.77
C ASP A 369 -8.36 -23.37 7.88
N THR A 370 -9.46 -24.08 7.59
CA THR A 370 -10.57 -24.28 8.53
C THR A 370 -10.29 -25.40 9.55
N SER A 371 -9.07 -25.95 9.58
CA SER A 371 -8.70 -27.00 10.53
C SER A 371 -8.28 -26.47 11.90
N PHE A 372 -8.13 -25.15 12.05
CA PHE A 372 -7.88 -24.50 13.34
C PHE A 372 -8.85 -23.34 13.59
N THR A 373 -8.89 -22.87 14.84
CA THR A 373 -9.67 -21.69 15.23
C THR A 373 -8.80 -20.65 15.94
N ILE A 374 -9.32 -19.45 16.12
CA ILE A 374 -8.67 -18.37 16.89
C ILE A 374 -9.55 -18.04 18.09
N ARG A 375 -8.96 -17.91 19.27
CA ARG A 375 -9.67 -17.51 20.50
C ARG A 375 -8.88 -16.46 21.26
N GLN A 376 -9.53 -15.34 21.57
CA GLN A 376 -9.00 -14.32 22.49
C GLN A 376 -9.64 -14.50 23.87
N GLY A 377 -8.81 -14.74 24.88
CA GLY A 377 -9.15 -15.04 26.27
C GLY A 377 -10.36 -15.95 26.41
N SER A 378 -11.41 -15.43 27.05
CA SER A 378 -12.67 -16.17 27.26
C SER A 378 -13.73 -15.95 26.18
N GLY A 379 -13.40 -15.16 25.15
CA GLY A 379 -14.28 -14.85 24.02
C GLY A 379 -14.66 -16.05 23.15
N PRO A 380 -15.57 -15.84 22.17
CA PRO A 380 -15.98 -16.88 21.24
C PRO A 380 -14.82 -17.34 20.35
N GLU A 381 -14.91 -18.56 19.85
CA GLU A 381 -13.98 -19.05 18.83
C GLU A 381 -14.32 -18.44 17.47
N LEU A 382 -13.31 -17.89 16.82
CA LEU A 382 -13.38 -17.45 15.45
C LEU A 382 -12.90 -18.59 14.52
N ALA A 383 -13.86 -19.22 13.85
CA ALA A 383 -13.59 -20.22 12.80
C ALA A 383 -13.49 -19.57 11.41
N GLU A 384 -14.24 -18.51 11.14
CA GLU A 384 -14.24 -17.78 9.86
C GLU A 384 -13.15 -16.70 9.83
N HIS A 385 -11.90 -17.09 10.08
CA HIS A 385 -10.76 -16.21 9.91
C HIS A 385 -10.28 -16.16 8.44
N SER A 386 -9.23 -15.38 8.17
CA SER A 386 -8.60 -15.28 6.84
C SER A 386 -9.50 -14.75 5.70
N ARG A 387 -10.51 -13.93 6.00
CA ARG A 387 -11.21 -13.12 4.98
C ARG A 387 -10.20 -12.29 4.19
N SER A 388 -10.44 -12.09 2.89
CA SER A 388 -9.53 -11.28 2.08
C SER A 388 -9.65 -9.79 2.46
N LEU A 389 -8.61 -9.01 2.17
CA LEU A 389 -8.61 -7.55 2.29
C LEU A 389 -9.88 -6.94 1.68
N LEU A 390 -10.21 -7.34 0.46
CA LEU A 390 -11.36 -6.81 -0.26
C LEU A 390 -12.69 -7.17 0.41
N ASP A 391 -12.82 -8.37 1.00
CA ASP A 391 -14.03 -8.77 1.74
C ASP A 391 -14.26 -7.82 2.92
N TYR A 392 -13.35 -7.74 3.89
CA TYR A 392 -13.63 -6.93 5.07
C TYR A 392 -13.62 -5.42 4.79
N THR A 393 -12.83 -4.90 3.84
CA THR A 393 -12.87 -3.45 3.54
C THR A 393 -14.15 -3.05 2.82
N THR A 394 -14.72 -3.90 1.97
CA THR A 394 -16.02 -3.60 1.35
C THR A 394 -17.14 -3.63 2.40
N ALA A 395 -17.07 -4.52 3.38
CA ALA A 395 -17.99 -4.51 4.52
C ALA A 395 -17.84 -3.22 5.35
N LEU A 396 -16.62 -2.85 5.74
CA LEU A 396 -16.35 -1.59 6.46
C LEU A 396 -16.84 -0.37 5.67
N ALA A 397 -16.62 -0.33 4.36
CA ALA A 397 -17.09 0.77 3.51
C ALA A 397 -18.62 0.92 3.55
N VAL A 398 -19.37 -0.19 3.58
CA VAL A 398 -20.84 -0.20 3.60
C VAL A 398 -21.40 0.13 5.00
N TYR A 399 -20.90 -0.52 6.05
CA TYR A 399 -21.57 -0.51 7.37
C TYR A 399 -20.99 0.51 8.35
N GLN A 400 -19.70 0.86 8.25
CA GLN A 400 -19.01 1.63 9.28
C GLN A 400 -19.61 3.03 9.47
N GLY A 401 -20.08 3.67 8.39
CA GLY A 401 -20.73 4.98 8.49
C GLY A 401 -21.95 4.98 9.41
N CYS A 402 -22.73 3.91 9.41
CA CYS A 402 -23.85 3.71 10.34
C CYS A 402 -23.35 3.31 11.74
N ALA A 403 -22.41 2.35 11.82
CA ALA A 403 -21.84 1.91 13.10
C ALA A 403 -21.17 3.05 13.90
N ASN A 404 -20.62 4.06 13.22
CA ASN A 404 -19.99 5.23 13.85
C ASN A 404 -20.94 6.05 14.73
N ILE A 405 -22.26 5.96 14.52
CA ILE A 405 -23.26 6.67 15.33
C ILE A 405 -23.99 5.76 16.31
N ALA A 406 -23.53 4.52 16.48
CA ALA A 406 -24.00 3.62 17.53
C ALA A 406 -23.71 4.26 18.90
N PRO A 407 -24.62 4.20 19.89
CA PRO A 407 -24.39 4.77 21.22
C PRO A 407 -23.06 4.35 21.88
N GLU A 408 -22.60 3.13 21.58
CA GLU A 408 -21.35 2.54 22.05
C GLU A 408 -20.10 3.25 21.49
N VAL A 409 -20.22 3.96 20.37
CA VAL A 409 -19.10 4.58 19.62
C VAL A 409 -19.25 6.10 19.57
N ARG A 410 -20.44 6.60 19.26
CA ARG A 410 -20.73 8.01 18.93
C ARG A 410 -20.14 9.00 19.93
N ASP A 411 -20.30 8.72 21.21
CA ASP A 411 -20.02 9.66 22.29
C ASP A 411 -18.64 9.46 22.93
N VAL A 412 -17.91 8.39 22.54
CA VAL A 412 -16.62 7.99 23.14
C VAL A 412 -15.46 7.98 22.14
N ALA A 413 -15.74 7.76 20.86
CA ALA A 413 -14.70 7.72 19.83
C ALA A 413 -14.15 9.14 19.56
N PRO A 414 -12.82 9.35 19.70
CA PRO A 414 -12.22 10.65 19.49
C PRO A 414 -12.44 11.15 18.05
N LEU A 415 -12.66 12.46 17.91
CA LEU A 415 -12.76 13.15 16.62
C LEU A 415 -13.90 12.68 15.69
N ASN A 416 -14.82 11.82 16.14
CA ASN A 416 -15.89 11.28 15.30
C ASN A 416 -16.72 12.40 14.63
N ALA A 417 -17.27 13.33 15.41
CA ALA A 417 -18.01 14.48 14.88
C ALA A 417 -17.15 15.50 14.10
N THR A 418 -15.82 15.36 14.13
CA THR A 418 -14.90 16.19 13.32
C THR A 418 -14.75 15.63 11.91
N PHE A 419 -14.66 14.31 11.78
CA PHE A 419 -14.44 13.63 10.50
C PHE A 419 -15.74 13.16 9.84
N ASN A 420 -16.82 13.00 10.60
CA ASN A 420 -18.09 12.45 10.12
C ASN A 420 -19.24 13.44 10.29
N ASN A 421 -20.07 13.55 9.25
CA ASN A 421 -21.34 14.26 9.31
C ASN A 421 -22.44 13.32 9.80
N PHE A 422 -22.95 13.55 11.01
CA PHE A 422 -23.93 12.66 11.62
C PHE A 422 -25.27 12.62 10.87
N THR A 423 -25.66 13.70 10.18
CA THR A 423 -26.84 13.65 9.31
C THR A 423 -26.64 12.68 8.13
N ILE A 424 -25.43 12.64 7.56
CA ILE A 424 -25.10 11.66 6.51
C ILE A 424 -25.04 10.24 7.11
N ALA A 425 -24.48 10.07 8.30
CA ALA A 425 -24.47 8.77 8.98
C ALA A 425 -25.88 8.24 9.27
N GLU A 426 -26.81 9.10 9.70
CA GLU A 426 -28.22 8.76 9.87
C GLU A 426 -28.86 8.33 8.54
N ASN A 427 -28.55 9.03 7.43
CA ASN A 427 -29.00 8.63 6.10
C ASN A 427 -28.45 7.26 5.68
N ILE A 428 -27.18 6.96 5.99
CA ILE A 428 -26.57 5.64 5.74
C ILE A 428 -27.37 4.57 6.52
N CYS A 429 -27.62 4.76 7.81
CA CYS A 429 -28.41 3.81 8.60
C CYS A 429 -29.83 3.61 8.04
N ASN A 430 -30.50 4.69 7.63
CA ASN A 430 -31.83 4.62 7.03
C ASN A 430 -31.80 3.86 5.70
N SER A 431 -30.80 4.13 4.87
CA SER A 431 -30.62 3.52 3.56
C SER A 431 -30.33 2.02 3.67
N LEU A 432 -29.46 1.62 4.59
CA LEU A 432 -29.20 0.21 4.92
C LEU A 432 -30.47 -0.48 5.45
N ALA A 433 -31.21 0.15 6.35
CA ALA A 433 -32.44 -0.42 6.92
C ALA A 433 -33.54 -0.58 5.87
N ASN A 434 -33.70 0.38 4.96
CA ASN A 434 -34.65 0.30 3.85
C ASN A 434 -34.32 -0.83 2.87
N LYS A 435 -33.05 -1.22 2.79
CA LYS A 435 -32.57 -2.39 2.01
C LYS A 435 -32.59 -3.69 2.82
N GLY A 436 -32.97 -3.66 4.10
CA GLY A 436 -32.98 -4.82 4.98
C GLY A 436 -31.60 -5.31 5.42
N LEU A 437 -30.55 -4.48 5.26
CA LEU A 437 -29.17 -4.81 5.60
C LEU A 437 -28.83 -4.59 7.08
N VAL A 438 -29.63 -3.79 7.78
CA VAL A 438 -29.58 -3.59 9.22
C VAL A 438 -31.01 -3.56 9.76
N THR A 439 -31.17 -3.93 11.02
CA THR A 439 -32.45 -4.04 11.72
C THR A 439 -32.53 -3.07 12.88
N GLY A 440 -33.74 -2.68 13.29
CA GLY A 440 -33.94 -1.75 14.41
C GLY A 440 -35.05 -0.74 14.21
N ALA A 441 -35.73 -0.38 15.30
CA ALA A 441 -36.85 0.56 15.27
C ALA A 441 -36.39 2.02 15.25
N THR A 442 -35.25 2.30 15.89
CA THR A 442 -34.63 3.63 15.96
C THR A 442 -33.30 3.68 15.19
N THR A 443 -32.76 4.88 14.98
CA THR A 443 -31.42 5.01 14.39
C THR A 443 -30.34 4.40 15.27
N ASP A 444 -30.44 4.58 16.59
CA ASP A 444 -29.51 3.97 17.55
C ASP A 444 -29.54 2.44 17.44
N ASP A 445 -30.72 1.81 17.36
CA ASP A 445 -30.83 0.35 17.18
C ASP A 445 -30.16 -0.13 15.89
N ARG A 446 -30.36 0.60 14.79
CA ARG A 446 -29.77 0.26 13.48
C ARG A 446 -28.26 0.43 13.47
N ALA A 447 -27.76 1.45 14.16
CA ALA A 447 -26.34 1.71 14.29
C ALA A 447 -25.66 0.65 15.16
N SER A 448 -26.28 0.25 16.27
CA SER A 448 -25.79 -0.87 17.08
C SER A 448 -25.84 -2.20 16.32
N ASP A 449 -26.85 -2.44 15.46
CA ASP A 449 -26.87 -3.64 14.60
C ASP A 449 -25.77 -3.59 13.51
N ALA A 450 -25.50 -2.43 12.91
CA ALA A 450 -24.38 -2.25 11.99
C ALA A 450 -23.03 -2.54 12.68
N LEU A 451 -22.86 -2.09 13.93
CA LEU A 451 -21.69 -2.39 14.74
C LEU A 451 -21.57 -3.88 15.03
N ARG A 452 -22.67 -4.52 15.45
CA ARG A 452 -22.73 -5.98 15.68
C ARG A 452 -22.36 -6.78 14.44
N ILE A 453 -22.84 -6.40 13.24
CA ILE A 453 -22.48 -7.06 11.98
C ILE A 453 -20.96 -7.01 11.77
N LEU A 454 -20.34 -5.84 11.96
CA LEU A 454 -18.89 -5.70 11.80
C LEU A 454 -18.13 -6.57 12.82
N GLU A 455 -18.54 -6.57 14.09
CA GLU A 455 -17.83 -7.32 15.13
C GLU A 455 -18.04 -8.83 15.03
N GLU A 456 -19.29 -9.27 14.91
CA GLU A 456 -19.65 -10.68 15.05
C GLU A 456 -19.64 -11.44 13.71
N GLU A 457 -20.08 -10.81 12.61
CA GLU A 457 -20.22 -11.49 11.32
C GLU A 457 -18.99 -11.28 10.43
N VAL A 458 -18.45 -10.06 10.41
CA VAL A 458 -17.22 -9.77 9.66
C VAL A 458 -16.00 -10.22 10.45
N GLY A 459 -15.96 -10.02 11.77
CA GLY A 459 -14.84 -10.39 12.63
C GLY A 459 -13.91 -9.22 12.99
N ILE A 460 -14.42 -7.98 12.92
CA ILE A 460 -13.72 -6.76 13.34
C ILE A 460 -13.57 -6.75 14.86
N GLN A 461 -12.41 -6.34 15.37
CA GLN A 461 -12.16 -6.31 16.82
C GLN A 461 -12.81 -5.08 17.46
N PRO A 462 -13.45 -5.21 18.64
CA PRO A 462 -14.02 -4.07 19.37
C PRO A 462 -12.99 -2.97 19.68
N GLU A 463 -11.73 -3.32 19.90
CA GLU A 463 -10.64 -2.36 20.14
C GLU A 463 -10.42 -1.38 18.98
N GLN A 464 -10.89 -1.70 17.78
CA GLN A 464 -10.82 -0.83 16.59
C GLN A 464 -11.88 0.27 16.60
N ASN A 465 -12.98 0.10 17.35
CA ASN A 465 -14.16 0.96 17.27
C ASN A 465 -13.90 2.42 17.61
N LEU A 466 -12.90 2.70 18.45
CA LEU A 466 -12.54 4.08 18.78
C LEU A 466 -11.79 4.79 17.64
N LEU A 467 -11.13 4.04 16.77
CA LEU A 467 -10.38 4.58 15.63
C LEU A 467 -11.15 4.48 14.32
N ALA A 468 -12.08 3.54 14.21
CA ALA A 468 -12.86 3.28 13.01
C ALA A 468 -13.58 4.53 12.46
N PRO A 469 -14.14 5.45 13.29
CA PRO A 469 -14.76 6.66 12.77
C PRO A 469 -13.79 7.60 12.04
N VAL A 470 -12.56 7.76 12.55
CA VAL A 470 -11.53 8.58 11.89
C VAL A 470 -11.12 7.95 10.56
N HIS A 471 -10.94 6.62 10.53
CA HIS A 471 -10.58 5.90 9.31
C HIS A 471 -11.69 5.97 8.25
N PHE A 472 -12.95 5.87 8.65
CA PHE A 472 -14.10 6.02 7.74
C PHE A 472 -14.17 7.43 7.15
N GLY A 473 -14.05 8.48 7.98
CA GLY A 473 -14.10 9.86 7.50
C GLY A 473 -12.91 10.27 6.63
N LEU A 474 -11.77 9.57 6.78
CA LEU A 474 -10.62 9.65 5.87
C LEU A 474 -10.76 8.75 4.62
N ALA A 475 -11.92 8.11 4.45
CA ALA A 475 -12.25 7.22 3.34
C ALA A 475 -11.33 5.99 3.18
N VAL A 476 -10.70 5.49 4.25
CA VAL A 476 -9.68 4.42 4.17
C VAL A 476 -10.26 3.15 3.54
N ALA A 477 -11.35 2.61 4.09
CA ALA A 477 -11.96 1.37 3.60
C ALA A 477 -12.52 1.51 2.18
N GLN A 478 -13.08 2.67 1.84
CA GLN A 478 -13.63 2.99 0.51
C GLN A 478 -12.53 3.03 -0.55
N SER A 479 -11.39 3.63 -0.19
CA SER A 479 -10.23 3.78 -1.07
C SER A 479 -9.55 2.44 -1.35
N ILE A 480 -9.40 1.63 -0.30
CA ILE A 480 -8.89 0.26 -0.42
C ILE A 480 -9.85 -0.56 -1.28
N SER A 481 -11.14 -0.55 -0.97
CA SER A 481 -12.14 -1.32 -1.73
C SER A 481 -12.12 -0.97 -3.23
N THR A 482 -12.09 0.32 -3.57
CA THR A 482 -12.05 0.76 -4.97
C THR A 482 -10.74 0.35 -5.65
N THR A 483 -9.60 0.64 -5.04
CA THR A 483 -8.28 0.38 -5.64
C THR A 483 -8.06 -1.12 -5.86
N TYR A 484 -8.39 -1.93 -4.86
CA TYR A 484 -8.13 -3.35 -4.87
C TYR A 484 -9.16 -4.15 -5.69
N ALA A 485 -10.42 -3.72 -5.77
CA ALA A 485 -11.35 -4.32 -6.72
C ALA A 485 -10.87 -4.15 -8.16
N ASN A 486 -10.38 -2.95 -8.53
CA ASN A 486 -9.81 -2.72 -9.85
C ASN A 486 -8.50 -3.53 -10.05
N ALA A 487 -7.59 -3.56 -9.08
CA ALA A 487 -6.33 -4.31 -9.18
C ALA A 487 -6.54 -5.83 -9.29
N TYR A 488 -7.36 -6.43 -8.42
CA TYR A 488 -7.66 -7.86 -8.45
C TYR A 488 -8.46 -8.24 -9.68
N GLY A 489 -9.39 -7.38 -10.11
CA GLY A 489 -10.13 -7.55 -11.35
C GLY A 489 -9.28 -7.29 -12.60
N GLN A 490 -8.08 -6.70 -12.47
CA GLN A 490 -7.26 -6.21 -13.59
C GLN A 490 -8.04 -5.24 -14.50
N ALA A 491 -8.80 -4.33 -13.89
CA ALA A 491 -9.58 -3.31 -14.59
C ALA A 491 -8.68 -2.16 -15.09
N GLY A 492 -9.08 -1.59 -16.23
CA GLY A 492 -8.59 -0.31 -16.73
C GLY A 492 -9.41 0.86 -16.18
N VAL A 493 -8.97 2.09 -16.46
CA VAL A 493 -9.70 3.30 -16.04
C VAL A 493 -11.02 3.47 -16.81
N GLU A 494 -11.07 2.92 -18.03
CA GLU A 494 -12.24 2.92 -18.90
C GLU A 494 -13.40 2.07 -18.37
N ASP A 495 -13.11 1.06 -17.54
CA ASP A 495 -14.11 0.14 -17.00
C ASP A 495 -15.00 0.80 -15.94
N ARG A 496 -14.48 1.83 -15.25
CA ARG A 496 -15.18 2.59 -14.21
C ARG A 496 -15.94 1.66 -13.26
N LEU A 497 -15.23 0.68 -12.70
CA LEU A 497 -15.83 -0.41 -11.92
C LEU A 497 -16.75 0.14 -10.82
N CYS A 498 -18.00 -0.32 -10.79
CA CYS A 498 -19.06 0.18 -9.90
C CYS A 498 -19.36 1.68 -10.03
N ASP A 499 -19.16 2.26 -11.21
CA ASP A 499 -19.30 3.68 -11.50
C ASP A 499 -18.44 4.58 -10.59
N ILE A 500 -17.31 4.06 -10.09
CA ILE A 500 -16.36 4.85 -9.31
C ILE A 500 -15.18 5.22 -10.21
N SER A 501 -14.84 6.51 -10.22
CA SER A 501 -13.67 7.05 -10.91
C SER A 501 -12.86 7.97 -9.99
N LEU A 502 -11.72 8.47 -10.47
CA LEU A 502 -10.82 9.33 -9.71
C LEU A 502 -10.73 10.71 -10.36
N ALA A 503 -10.98 11.77 -9.58
CA ALA A 503 -10.90 13.15 -10.08
C ALA A 503 -10.61 14.14 -8.95
N ALA A 504 -10.15 15.34 -9.30
CA ALA A 504 -10.22 16.46 -8.36
C ALA A 504 -11.68 16.89 -8.16
N THR A 505 -12.03 17.27 -6.93
CA THR A 505 -13.40 17.67 -6.57
C THR A 505 -13.42 19.01 -5.85
N GLY A 506 -14.41 19.84 -6.15
CA GLY A 506 -14.59 21.19 -5.63
C GLY A 506 -15.70 21.28 -4.59
N ALA A 507 -16.30 22.47 -4.49
CA ALA A 507 -17.40 22.72 -3.57
C ALA A 507 -18.58 21.76 -3.82
N GLY A 508 -19.12 21.19 -2.74
CA GLY A 508 -20.21 20.21 -2.82
C GLY A 508 -19.82 18.87 -3.43
N GLY A 509 -18.53 18.61 -3.67
CA GLY A 509 -18.04 17.34 -4.22
C GLY A 509 -18.08 17.24 -5.74
N ALA A 510 -18.51 18.27 -6.47
CA ALA A 510 -18.53 18.24 -7.94
C ALA A 510 -17.11 18.09 -8.51
N VAL A 511 -16.98 17.34 -9.61
CA VAL A 511 -15.73 17.22 -10.36
C VAL A 511 -15.25 18.59 -10.84
N THR A 512 -13.94 18.80 -10.77
CA THR A 512 -13.25 19.99 -11.26
C THR A 512 -11.89 19.60 -11.83
N PRO A 513 -11.33 20.37 -12.79
CA PRO A 513 -9.93 20.24 -13.14
C PRO A 513 -9.02 20.41 -11.92
N ILE A 514 -7.96 19.61 -11.84
CA ILE A 514 -6.87 19.83 -10.89
C ILE A 514 -6.09 21.09 -11.29
N THR A 515 -5.52 21.82 -10.33
CA THR A 515 -4.62 22.93 -10.67
C THR A 515 -3.25 22.41 -11.08
N ALA A 516 -2.55 23.12 -11.97
CA ALA A 516 -1.21 22.73 -12.43
C ALA A 516 -0.19 22.58 -11.29
N ALA A 517 -0.25 23.44 -10.27
CA ALA A 517 0.64 23.34 -9.11
C ALA A 517 0.35 22.09 -8.24
N GLN A 518 -0.94 21.73 -8.07
CA GLN A 518 -1.30 20.50 -7.37
C GLN A 518 -0.87 19.26 -8.14
N GLU A 519 -1.03 19.27 -9.47
CA GLU A 519 -0.60 18.16 -10.32
C GLU A 519 0.92 17.99 -10.30
N ALA A 520 1.68 19.10 -10.37
CA ALA A 520 3.14 19.10 -10.28
C ALA A 520 3.64 18.55 -8.94
N ALA A 521 2.93 18.83 -7.84
CA ALA A 521 3.25 18.34 -6.50
C ALA A 521 2.81 16.88 -6.23
N LEU A 522 1.99 16.29 -7.11
CA LEU A 522 1.22 15.10 -6.80
C LEU A 522 2.11 13.88 -6.50
N PHE A 523 3.28 13.78 -7.14
CA PHE A 523 4.26 12.73 -6.85
C PHE A 523 4.68 12.73 -5.37
N SER A 524 5.00 13.92 -4.85
CA SER A 524 5.53 14.11 -3.50
C SER A 524 4.46 14.17 -2.42
N ALA A 525 3.25 14.60 -2.77
CA ALA A 525 2.14 14.75 -1.83
C ALA A 525 1.26 13.49 -1.71
N SER A 526 1.32 12.59 -2.69
CA SER A 526 0.44 11.43 -2.71
C SER A 526 0.96 10.24 -1.90
N ASN A 527 0.04 9.51 -1.29
CA ASN A 527 0.24 8.18 -0.71
C ASN A 527 -0.06 7.03 -1.71
N GLY A 528 -0.33 7.36 -2.98
CA GLY A 528 -0.64 6.42 -4.07
C GLY A 528 -2.00 5.73 -4.02
N ILE A 529 -2.88 6.11 -3.09
CA ILE A 529 -4.25 5.60 -2.98
C ILE A 529 -5.23 6.76 -2.73
N PRO A 530 -5.96 7.23 -3.75
CA PRO A 530 -6.92 8.31 -3.59
C PRO A 530 -8.05 7.98 -2.59
N PRO A 531 -8.48 8.93 -1.74
CA PRO A 531 -8.22 10.37 -1.83
C PRO A 531 -6.81 10.75 -1.41
N SER A 532 -6.15 11.55 -2.25
CA SER A 532 -4.73 11.86 -2.12
C SER A 532 -4.38 13.10 -2.93
N ALA A 533 -3.68 14.06 -2.33
CA ALA A 533 -3.20 15.27 -3.01
C ALA A 533 -4.27 16.03 -3.84
N GLY A 534 -5.54 15.99 -3.40
CA GLY A 534 -6.65 16.67 -4.07
C GLY A 534 -7.41 15.85 -5.12
N VAL A 535 -6.92 14.65 -5.49
CA VAL A 535 -7.68 13.66 -6.26
C VAL A 535 -8.48 12.80 -5.29
N ASN A 536 -9.76 12.55 -5.58
CA ASN A 536 -10.71 11.86 -4.72
C ASN A 536 -11.46 10.76 -5.46
N LEU A 537 -12.10 9.87 -4.71
CA LEU A 537 -13.10 8.93 -5.23
C LEU A 537 -14.34 9.72 -5.66
N VAL A 538 -14.82 9.47 -6.88
CA VAL A 538 -16.02 10.09 -7.45
C VAL A 538 -17.00 8.98 -7.82
N TYR A 539 -18.21 9.05 -7.27
CA TYR A 539 -19.31 8.22 -7.75
C TYR A 539 -19.94 8.91 -8.95
N ASP A 540 -19.68 8.37 -10.14
CA ASP A 540 -20.16 8.91 -11.41
C ASP A 540 -21.66 8.71 -11.59
N GLY A 541 -22.21 7.64 -11.01
CA GLY A 541 -23.64 7.34 -10.99
C GLY A 541 -24.43 8.11 -9.92
N ALA A 542 -23.78 9.03 -9.20
CA ALA A 542 -24.44 9.82 -8.16
C ALA A 542 -25.65 10.61 -8.71
N GLU A 543 -26.69 10.76 -7.90
CA GLU A 543 -27.88 11.50 -8.30
C GLU A 543 -27.54 12.96 -8.64
N GLY A 544 -28.01 13.43 -9.80
CA GLY A 544 -27.77 14.77 -10.31
C GLY A 544 -26.50 14.91 -11.15
N GLN A 545 -25.32 14.58 -10.61
CA GLN A 545 -24.03 14.70 -11.30
C GLN A 545 -22.93 13.86 -10.63
N PRO A 546 -21.85 13.49 -11.34
CA PRO A 546 -20.67 12.87 -10.73
C PRO A 546 -20.16 13.67 -9.53
N THR A 547 -20.10 13.02 -8.38
CA THR A 547 -19.85 13.68 -7.10
C THR A 547 -18.86 12.86 -6.27
N ASN A 548 -18.00 13.55 -5.51
CA ASN A 548 -17.15 12.95 -4.48
C ASN A 548 -17.95 11.93 -3.66
N LEU A 549 -17.42 10.72 -3.51
CA LEU A 549 -18.13 9.59 -2.90
C LEU A 549 -18.77 9.97 -1.57
N GLY A 550 -18.04 10.66 -0.67
CA GLY A 550 -18.53 11.03 0.66
C GLY A 550 -19.60 12.12 0.69
N ALA A 551 -19.81 12.83 -0.41
CA ALA A 551 -20.86 13.83 -0.58
C ALA A 551 -21.99 13.35 -1.51
N SER A 552 -21.84 12.16 -2.10
CA SER A 552 -22.74 11.67 -3.14
C SER A 552 -24.06 11.14 -2.56
N ALA A 553 -25.11 11.25 -3.35
CA ALA A 553 -26.41 10.64 -3.08
C ALA A 553 -26.65 9.47 -4.03
N SER A 554 -27.10 8.34 -3.48
CA SER A 554 -27.40 7.15 -4.29
C SER A 554 -28.75 7.27 -5.01
N PRO A 555 -28.83 6.97 -6.32
CA PRO A 555 -30.11 6.99 -7.04
C PRO A 555 -31.18 6.09 -6.45
N SER A 556 -30.81 4.96 -5.81
CA SER A 556 -31.80 4.04 -5.24
C SER A 556 -32.42 4.52 -3.92
N THR A 557 -31.80 5.49 -3.25
CA THR A 557 -32.23 6.00 -1.94
C THR A 557 -32.66 7.46 -2.00
N SER A 558 -32.14 8.21 -2.97
CA SER A 558 -32.22 9.67 -3.06
C SER A 558 -31.77 10.38 -1.78
N GLN A 559 -30.81 9.77 -1.07
CA GLN A 559 -30.19 10.33 0.13
C GLN A 559 -28.68 10.46 -0.05
N GLN A 560 -28.09 11.49 0.56
CA GLN A 560 -26.64 11.56 0.72
C GLN A 560 -26.22 10.47 1.70
N ASP A 561 -25.74 9.36 1.16
CA ASP A 561 -25.47 8.10 1.86
C ASP A 561 -24.09 7.51 1.50
N TYR A 562 -23.14 8.38 1.16
CA TYR A 562 -21.78 7.99 0.77
C TYR A 562 -21.70 7.18 -0.54
N GLY A 563 -22.71 7.28 -1.41
CA GLY A 563 -22.75 6.50 -2.65
C GLY A 563 -22.95 5.02 -2.37
N LEU A 564 -23.85 4.70 -1.44
CA LEU A 564 -24.18 3.34 -1.03
C LEU A 564 -24.41 2.37 -2.20
N ASP A 565 -25.00 2.81 -3.32
CA ASP A 565 -25.17 1.94 -4.50
C ASP A 565 -23.82 1.45 -5.08
N ALA A 566 -22.84 2.36 -5.20
CA ALA A 566 -21.48 2.01 -5.63
C ALA A 566 -20.77 1.11 -4.61
N LEU A 567 -20.93 1.38 -3.32
CA LEU A 567 -20.34 0.58 -2.24
C LEU A 567 -20.94 -0.83 -2.17
N LEU A 568 -22.25 -0.97 -2.38
CA LEU A 568 -22.92 -2.28 -2.46
C LEU A 568 -22.53 -3.04 -3.72
N CYS A 569 -22.30 -2.36 -4.85
CA CYS A 569 -21.72 -2.99 -6.03
C CYS A 569 -20.34 -3.59 -5.72
N LEU A 570 -19.43 -2.84 -5.09
CA LEU A 570 -18.11 -3.36 -4.70
C LEU A 570 -18.25 -4.53 -3.73
N ARG A 571 -19.14 -4.43 -2.74
CA ARG A 571 -19.43 -5.51 -1.78
C ARG A 571 -19.93 -6.77 -2.50
N SER A 572 -20.80 -6.60 -3.49
CA SER A 572 -21.32 -7.69 -4.31
C SER A 572 -20.23 -8.41 -5.10
N LEU A 573 -19.37 -7.64 -5.76
CA LEU A 573 -18.26 -8.20 -6.53
C LEU A 573 -17.28 -8.97 -5.62
N ALA A 574 -17.04 -8.49 -4.40
CA ALA A 574 -16.20 -9.17 -3.41
C ALA A 574 -16.84 -10.45 -2.87
N LEU A 575 -18.16 -10.48 -2.70
CA LEU A 575 -18.91 -11.63 -2.19
C LEU A 575 -19.22 -12.71 -3.24
N GLY A 576 -19.25 -12.35 -4.52
CA GLY A 576 -19.77 -13.24 -5.58
C GLY A 576 -21.29 -13.33 -5.63
N THR A 577 -22.00 -12.54 -4.82
CA THR A 577 -23.45 -12.50 -4.73
C THR A 577 -23.96 -11.07 -4.58
N ASP A 578 -25.23 -10.84 -4.91
CA ASP A 578 -25.89 -9.57 -4.66
C ASP A 578 -25.94 -9.30 -3.14
N ALA A 579 -25.35 -8.21 -2.68
CA ALA A 579 -25.12 -7.94 -1.27
C ALA A 579 -26.42 -7.64 -0.51
N VAL A 580 -27.50 -7.32 -1.23
CA VAL A 580 -28.82 -7.00 -0.65
C VAL A 580 -29.72 -8.23 -0.60
N THR A 581 -29.73 -9.01 -1.67
CA THR A 581 -30.68 -10.13 -1.86
C THR A 581 -30.07 -11.50 -1.63
N GLY A 582 -28.73 -11.62 -1.63
CA GLY A 582 -28.00 -12.88 -1.59
C GLY A 582 -28.10 -13.70 -2.89
N SER A 583 -28.70 -13.14 -3.95
CA SER A 583 -28.86 -13.83 -5.23
C SER A 583 -27.52 -13.94 -5.97
N PRO A 584 -27.31 -14.97 -6.82
CA PRO A 584 -26.14 -15.03 -7.68
C PRO A 584 -26.03 -13.81 -8.60
N LEU A 585 -24.81 -13.31 -8.82
CA LEU A 585 -24.55 -12.27 -9.82
C LEU A 585 -24.77 -12.82 -11.24
N SER A 586 -25.02 -11.92 -12.20
CA SER A 586 -25.20 -12.27 -13.61
C SER A 586 -24.62 -11.21 -14.55
N GLY A 587 -24.35 -11.60 -15.81
CA GLY A 587 -23.74 -10.71 -16.82
C GLY A 587 -22.36 -10.23 -16.39
N ASP A 588 -22.04 -8.98 -16.74
CA ASP A 588 -20.73 -8.35 -16.47
C ASP A 588 -20.35 -8.40 -14.99
N ALA A 589 -21.31 -8.28 -14.07
CA ALA A 589 -21.04 -8.34 -12.64
C ALA A 589 -20.52 -9.72 -12.19
N ALA A 590 -21.01 -10.81 -12.79
CA ALA A 590 -20.50 -12.15 -12.51
C ALA A 590 -19.07 -12.32 -13.05
N GLU A 591 -18.81 -11.83 -14.27
CA GLU A 591 -17.48 -11.90 -14.89
C GLU A 591 -16.44 -11.09 -14.10
N TRP A 592 -16.78 -9.88 -13.67
CA TRP A 592 -15.92 -9.08 -12.81
C TRP A 592 -15.66 -9.74 -11.46
N SER A 593 -16.70 -10.30 -10.85
CA SER A 593 -16.55 -10.99 -9.56
C SER A 593 -15.66 -12.23 -9.68
N GLU A 594 -15.78 -13.02 -10.76
CA GLU A 594 -14.90 -14.17 -11.02
C GLU A 594 -13.44 -13.72 -11.19
N ARG A 595 -13.18 -12.67 -12.00
CA ARG A 595 -11.84 -12.10 -12.16
C ARG A 595 -11.25 -11.62 -10.84
N ILE A 596 -12.05 -10.94 -10.02
CA ILE A 596 -11.64 -10.47 -8.69
C ILE A 596 -11.33 -11.65 -7.77
N ALA A 597 -12.16 -12.70 -7.77
CA ALA A 597 -11.93 -13.89 -6.97
C ALA A 597 -10.62 -14.59 -7.38
N ASP A 598 -10.37 -14.74 -8.69
CA ASP A 598 -9.10 -15.26 -9.20
C ASP A 598 -7.89 -14.42 -8.77
N GLY A 599 -8.04 -13.08 -8.82
CA GLY A 599 -7.01 -12.15 -8.36
C GLY A 599 -6.73 -12.28 -6.86
N VAL A 600 -7.77 -12.45 -6.04
CA VAL A 600 -7.66 -12.71 -4.59
C VAL A 600 -6.98 -14.05 -4.31
N GLU A 601 -7.23 -15.09 -5.09
CA GLU A 601 -6.59 -16.39 -4.87
C GLU A 601 -5.08 -16.39 -5.18
N GLN A 602 -4.64 -15.57 -6.15
CA GLN A 602 -3.21 -15.43 -6.49
C GLN A 602 -2.37 -14.82 -5.38
N ILE A 603 -2.98 -14.05 -4.46
CA ILE A 603 -2.25 -13.33 -3.41
C ILE A 603 -2.14 -14.10 -2.09
N ARG A 604 -2.80 -15.27 -1.98
CA ARG A 604 -2.89 -16.01 -0.72
C ARG A 604 -1.51 -16.43 -0.19
N ALA A 605 -1.21 -16.00 1.03
CA ALA A 605 0.02 -16.30 1.76
C ALA A 605 0.04 -17.75 2.23
N SER A 606 1.14 -18.49 2.01
CA SER A 606 1.17 -19.94 2.24
C SER A 606 1.53 -20.34 3.68
N GLY A 607 1.94 -19.38 4.52
CA GLY A 607 2.46 -19.62 5.87
C GLY A 607 3.83 -20.29 5.91
N ASN A 608 4.53 -20.44 4.78
CA ASN A 608 5.80 -21.17 4.71
C ASN A 608 6.99 -20.21 4.66
N LEU A 609 7.48 -19.77 5.82
CA LEU A 609 8.64 -18.89 5.93
C LEU A 609 9.98 -19.61 5.74
N ARG A 610 9.95 -20.90 5.39
CA ARG A 610 11.11 -21.76 5.14
C ARG A 610 12.01 -21.87 6.37
N GLY A 611 11.43 -21.80 7.57
CA GLY A 611 12.16 -21.86 8.85
C GLY A 611 13.09 -20.67 9.12
N LYS A 612 12.89 -19.54 8.43
CA LYS A 612 13.60 -18.28 8.68
C LYS A 612 13.12 -17.64 9.98
N PRO A 613 14.01 -17.05 10.82
CA PRO A 613 13.61 -16.22 11.94
C PRO A 613 12.68 -15.09 11.48
N ALA A 614 11.52 -14.96 12.10
CA ALA A 614 10.54 -13.97 11.72
C ALA A 614 9.83 -13.36 12.94
N VAL A 615 9.60 -12.05 12.90
CA VAL A 615 8.85 -11.31 13.90
C VAL A 615 7.72 -10.53 13.23
N PHE A 616 6.50 -10.72 13.73
CA PHE A 616 5.33 -9.89 13.41
C PHE A 616 4.98 -9.07 14.64
N VAL A 617 4.96 -7.76 14.49
CA VAL A 617 4.41 -6.82 15.48
C VAL A 617 3.06 -6.33 14.95
N THR A 618 2.03 -6.26 15.79
CA THR A 618 0.72 -5.74 15.36
C THR A 618 0.01 -5.09 16.52
N GLY A 619 -0.53 -3.89 16.30
CA GLY A 619 -1.37 -3.21 17.30
C GLY A 619 -2.74 -3.88 17.36
N ARG A 620 -3.23 -4.18 18.57
CA ARG A 620 -4.55 -4.81 18.73
C ARG A 620 -5.69 -3.95 18.18
N ALA A 621 -5.52 -2.63 18.21
CA ALA A 621 -6.50 -1.67 17.72
C ALA A 621 -6.27 -1.27 16.25
N ASP A 622 -5.59 -2.09 15.45
CA ASP A 622 -5.44 -1.86 14.00
C ASP A 622 -6.80 -1.82 13.30
N ALA A 623 -7.24 -0.61 12.93
CA ALA A 623 -8.52 -0.34 12.28
C ALA A 623 -8.43 -0.33 10.73
N ILE A 624 -7.30 -0.74 10.15
CA ILE A 624 -7.11 -0.87 8.69
C ILE A 624 -7.07 -2.33 8.30
N LEU A 625 -6.29 -3.12 9.03
CA LEU A 625 -6.07 -4.54 8.80
C LEU A 625 -6.58 -5.32 10.03
N PRO A 626 -7.85 -5.75 10.02
CA PRO A 626 -8.40 -6.48 11.14
C PRO A 626 -7.58 -7.73 11.45
N ILE A 627 -6.98 -7.75 12.64
CA ILE A 627 -5.96 -8.73 13.05
C ILE A 627 -6.46 -10.19 13.03
N ASN A 628 -7.78 -10.37 13.09
CA ASN A 628 -8.48 -11.64 12.98
C ASN A 628 -8.43 -12.25 11.56
N HIS A 629 -8.08 -11.47 10.54
CA HIS A 629 -7.95 -11.92 9.16
C HIS A 629 -6.53 -11.80 8.60
N THR A 630 -5.62 -11.18 9.34
CA THR A 630 -4.23 -10.94 8.92
C THR A 630 -3.22 -11.68 9.82
N SER A 631 -2.69 -11.03 10.87
CA SER A 631 -1.58 -11.53 11.67
C SER A 631 -1.90 -12.79 12.48
N ARG A 632 -3.06 -12.85 13.15
CA ARG A 632 -3.46 -14.02 13.96
C ARG A 632 -3.62 -15.28 13.11
N PRO A 633 -4.39 -15.28 12.00
CA PRO A 633 -4.48 -16.46 11.14
C PRO A 633 -3.18 -16.78 10.43
N TYR A 634 -2.34 -15.79 10.05
CA TYR A 634 -1.03 -16.10 9.48
C TYR A 634 -0.14 -16.84 10.49
N PHE A 635 -0.13 -16.42 11.75
CA PHE A 635 0.58 -17.12 12.82
C PHE A 635 0.08 -18.57 12.95
N GLY A 636 -1.24 -18.78 13.03
CA GLY A 636 -1.83 -20.13 13.09
C GLY A 636 -1.45 -21.00 11.87
N LEU A 637 -1.58 -20.44 10.66
CA LEU A 637 -1.23 -21.13 9.41
C LEU A 637 0.26 -21.52 9.38
N ASN A 638 1.16 -20.61 9.76
CA ASN A 638 2.60 -20.90 9.81
C ASN A 638 2.92 -22.00 10.83
N GLN A 639 2.29 -21.98 12.00
CA GLN A 639 2.45 -23.04 13.01
C GLN A 639 2.01 -24.41 12.47
N ARG A 640 0.96 -24.45 11.65
CA ARG A 640 0.49 -25.69 10.99
C ARG A 640 1.42 -26.15 9.87
N VAL A 641 1.89 -25.23 9.04
CA VAL A 641 2.70 -25.52 7.86
C VAL A 641 4.14 -25.91 8.24
N GLU A 642 4.75 -25.22 9.19
CA GLU A 642 6.15 -25.45 9.56
C GLU A 642 6.31 -26.30 10.84
N GLY A 643 5.28 -26.36 11.70
CA GLY A 643 5.32 -27.12 12.94
C GLY A 643 6.49 -26.69 13.82
N SER A 644 7.28 -27.67 14.29
CA SER A 644 8.46 -27.40 15.13
C SER A 644 9.59 -26.64 14.42
N ASN A 645 9.53 -26.51 13.08
CA ASN A 645 10.50 -25.71 12.33
C ASN A 645 10.15 -24.22 12.31
N SER A 646 8.94 -23.85 12.74
CA SER A 646 8.54 -22.45 12.82
C SER A 646 9.46 -21.68 13.76
N LYS A 647 9.95 -20.55 13.26
CA LYS A 647 10.65 -19.53 14.03
C LYS A 647 9.91 -18.19 14.04
N LEU A 648 8.64 -18.20 13.64
CA LEU A 648 7.80 -17.02 13.71
C LEU A 648 7.49 -16.69 15.18
N ARG A 649 7.62 -15.42 15.52
CA ARG A 649 7.15 -14.83 16.76
C ARG A 649 6.16 -13.72 16.47
N TYR A 650 5.05 -13.75 17.18
CA TYR A 650 3.96 -12.80 17.03
C TYR A 650 3.81 -12.00 18.31
N TYR A 651 3.94 -10.68 18.20
CA TYR A 651 3.84 -9.73 19.29
C TYR A 651 2.64 -8.82 19.05
N GLU A 652 1.61 -9.00 19.87
CA GLU A 652 0.38 -8.23 19.79
C GLU A 652 0.41 -7.12 20.83
N ILE A 653 0.49 -5.87 20.38
CA ILE A 653 0.73 -4.70 21.22
C ILE A 653 -0.62 -4.09 21.62
N LEU A 654 -0.90 -4.04 22.93
CA LEU A 654 -2.09 -3.33 23.42
C LEU A 654 -1.93 -1.82 23.25
N ASN A 655 -3.05 -1.11 23.16
CA ASN A 655 -3.07 0.34 22.99
C ASN A 655 -2.19 0.84 21.83
N ALA A 656 -2.08 0.08 20.75
CA ALA A 656 -1.35 0.48 19.54
C ALA A 656 -2.20 0.18 18.31
N HIS A 657 -1.95 0.90 17.21
CA HIS A 657 -2.73 0.81 15.98
C HIS A 657 -1.87 1.13 14.74
N HIS A 658 -2.47 1.04 13.56
CA HIS A 658 -1.77 1.04 12.26
C HIS A 658 -1.12 2.38 11.84
N LEU A 659 -1.63 3.52 12.30
CA LEU A 659 -1.32 4.84 11.74
C LEU A 659 -0.83 5.79 12.83
N ASP A 660 0.43 5.64 13.24
CA ASP A 660 1.01 6.42 14.35
C ASP A 660 0.90 7.94 14.16
N VAL A 661 0.77 8.46 12.93
CA VAL A 661 0.48 9.88 12.68
C VAL A 661 -0.77 10.38 13.45
N LEU A 662 -1.73 9.50 13.76
CA LEU A 662 -2.91 9.87 14.53
C LEU A 662 -2.63 10.06 16.03
N ASN A 663 -1.52 9.53 16.55
CA ASN A 663 -1.11 9.72 17.95
C ASN A 663 -0.76 11.19 18.26
N GLY A 664 -0.67 12.03 17.24
CA GLY A 664 -0.55 13.47 17.35
C GLY A 664 -1.87 14.22 17.64
N PHE A 665 -3.02 13.55 17.75
CA PHE A 665 -4.31 14.21 17.99
C PHE A 665 -4.89 13.98 19.39
N PRO A 666 -5.56 15.00 19.98
CA PRO A 666 -6.27 14.85 21.25
C PRO A 666 -7.32 13.73 21.19
N GLY A 667 -7.38 12.92 22.24
CA GLY A 667 -8.28 11.77 22.32
C GLY A 667 -7.67 10.48 21.75
N ILE A 668 -6.64 10.56 20.91
CA ILE A 668 -5.91 9.38 20.42
C ILE A 668 -4.58 9.28 21.19
N ALA A 669 -3.84 10.39 21.22
CA ALA A 669 -2.60 10.59 21.95
C ALA A 669 -2.59 10.05 23.39
N ASP A 670 -3.69 10.23 24.13
CA ASP A 670 -3.83 9.82 25.53
C ASP A 670 -4.15 8.33 25.71
N ARG A 671 -4.62 7.67 24.64
CA ARG A 671 -5.09 6.28 24.64
C ARG A 671 -4.12 5.31 23.99
N TYR A 672 -3.27 5.77 23.06
CA TYR A 672 -2.43 4.90 22.25
C TYR A 672 -0.94 5.23 22.35
N VAL A 673 -0.11 4.20 22.15
CA VAL A 673 1.36 4.27 22.07
C VAL A 673 1.82 4.02 20.63
N PRO A 674 2.98 4.54 20.21
CA PRO A 674 3.48 4.38 18.86
C PRO A 674 3.88 2.92 18.59
N LEU A 675 3.24 2.29 17.61
CA LEU A 675 3.57 0.94 17.17
C LEU A 675 4.96 0.90 16.51
N HIS A 676 5.37 2.02 15.92
CA HIS A 676 6.68 2.23 15.32
C HIS A 676 7.85 1.91 16.27
N HIS A 677 7.70 2.20 17.58
CA HIS A 677 8.70 1.83 18.58
C HIS A 677 8.92 0.30 18.63
N TYR A 678 7.83 -0.47 18.64
CA TYR A 678 7.86 -1.93 18.67
C TYR A 678 8.33 -2.52 17.34
N PHE A 679 8.07 -1.84 16.23
CA PHE A 679 8.63 -2.23 14.93
C PHE A 679 10.17 -2.14 14.91
N PHE A 680 10.76 -1.07 15.46
CA PHE A 680 12.21 -0.99 15.61
C PHE A 680 12.75 -2.05 16.56
N GLN A 681 12.05 -2.32 17.66
CA GLN A 681 12.40 -3.42 18.56
C GLN A 681 12.37 -4.79 17.84
N ALA A 682 11.40 -5.04 16.96
CA ALA A 682 11.35 -6.27 16.16
C ALA A 682 12.56 -6.42 15.22
N LEU A 683 12.97 -5.33 14.58
CA LEU A 683 14.18 -5.29 13.75
C LEU A 683 15.44 -5.59 14.58
N ASP A 684 15.56 -5.00 15.76
CA ASP A 684 16.68 -5.28 16.68
C ASP A 684 16.69 -6.73 17.16
N LEU A 685 15.53 -7.32 17.46
CA LEU A 685 15.41 -8.72 17.86
C LEU A 685 15.84 -9.69 16.75
N VAL A 686 15.40 -9.43 15.51
CA VAL A 686 15.80 -10.25 14.35
C VAL A 686 17.28 -10.07 14.06
N TRP A 687 17.81 -8.85 14.13
CA TRP A 687 19.24 -8.60 14.01
C TRP A 687 20.05 -9.39 15.05
N ALA A 688 19.70 -9.28 16.34
CA ALA A 688 20.39 -10.00 17.41
C ALA A 688 20.28 -11.53 17.27
N ASN A 689 19.17 -12.04 16.71
CA ASN A 689 19.06 -13.46 16.38
C ASN A 689 20.02 -13.88 15.25
N LEU A 690 20.13 -13.08 14.21
CA LEU A 690 20.95 -13.39 13.04
C LEU A 690 22.44 -13.20 13.32
N ALA A 691 22.82 -12.06 13.89
CA ALA A 691 24.20 -11.68 14.18
C ALA A 691 24.74 -12.39 15.43
N ASP A 692 23.99 -12.35 16.54
CA ASP A 692 24.48 -12.76 17.86
C ASP A 692 23.92 -14.10 18.35
N LYS A 693 23.05 -14.74 17.55
CA LYS A 693 22.38 -16.01 17.87
C LYS A 693 21.51 -15.94 19.13
N GLN A 694 21.04 -14.75 19.50
CA GLN A 694 20.09 -14.59 20.60
C GLN A 694 18.73 -15.19 20.22
N ALA A 695 18.07 -15.90 21.15
CA ALA A 695 16.75 -16.47 20.87
C ALA A 695 15.70 -15.36 20.77
N LEU A 696 14.80 -15.46 19.78
CA LEU A 696 13.65 -14.56 19.72
C LEU A 696 12.71 -14.81 20.90
N PRO A 697 12.24 -13.75 21.61
CA PRO A 697 11.23 -13.86 22.66
C PRO A 697 9.99 -14.64 22.21
N PRO A 698 9.35 -15.44 23.09
CA PRO A 698 8.10 -16.14 22.77
C PRO A 698 7.00 -15.18 22.31
N SER A 699 6.10 -15.66 21.43
CA SER A 699 4.92 -14.90 21.01
C SER A 699 4.10 -14.46 22.22
N GLN A 700 3.68 -13.20 22.26
CA GLN A 700 3.08 -12.61 23.46
C GLN A 700 2.17 -11.41 23.16
N VAL A 701 1.29 -11.12 24.10
CA VAL A 701 0.57 -9.86 24.21
C VAL A 701 1.43 -8.91 25.04
N VAL A 702 1.77 -7.75 24.50
CA VAL A 702 2.54 -6.72 25.20
C VAL A 702 1.58 -5.71 25.80
N ARG A 703 1.49 -5.69 27.13
CA ARG A 703 0.57 -4.83 27.89
C ARG A 703 1.18 -3.46 28.14
N THR A 704 1.01 -2.56 27.19
CA THR A 704 1.47 -1.17 27.27
C THR A 704 0.60 -0.33 28.20
N VAL A 705 1.08 0.84 28.59
CA VAL A 705 0.35 1.77 29.48
C VAL A 705 0.14 3.11 28.77
N PRO A 706 -1.09 3.49 28.43
CA PRO A 706 -1.37 4.80 27.84
C PRO A 706 -0.89 5.95 28.74
N ARG A 707 -0.42 7.05 28.15
CA ARG A 707 0.03 8.22 28.92
C ARG A 707 -1.10 8.98 29.63
N GLY A 708 -2.36 8.75 29.25
CA GLY A 708 -3.56 9.31 29.90
C GLY A 708 -3.80 10.81 29.67
N ASP A 709 -2.76 11.59 29.33
CA ASP A 709 -2.84 12.98 28.94
C ASP A 709 -1.79 13.27 27.85
N MET A 710 -2.21 13.84 26.72
CA MET A 710 -1.34 14.23 25.61
C MET A 710 -0.27 15.25 26.02
N ALA A 711 -0.52 16.07 27.05
CA ALA A 711 0.47 17.02 27.57
C ALA A 711 1.63 16.34 28.31
N THR A 712 1.46 15.08 28.70
CA THR A 712 2.53 14.26 29.30
C THR A 712 3.35 13.63 28.18
N PRO A 713 4.68 13.88 28.12
CA PRO A 713 5.53 13.16 27.19
C PRO A 713 5.49 11.66 27.46
N LEU A 714 5.58 10.85 26.40
CA LEU A 714 5.82 9.41 26.54
C LEU A 714 7.12 9.16 27.30
N SER A 715 7.15 8.06 28.04
CA SER A 715 8.33 7.58 28.75
C SER A 715 8.44 6.06 28.61
N GLU A 716 9.56 5.48 29.02
CA GLU A 716 9.73 4.02 29.07
C GLU A 716 8.62 3.32 29.88
N ALA A 717 8.03 3.99 30.88
CA ALA A 717 6.92 3.43 31.66
C ALA A 717 5.63 3.22 30.85
N ASN A 718 5.49 3.89 29.70
CA ASN A 718 4.38 3.71 28.77
C ASN A 718 4.65 2.58 27.76
N LEU A 719 5.93 2.36 27.45
CA LEU A 719 6.42 1.47 26.40
C LEU A 719 6.93 0.16 27.01
N THR A 720 6.01 -0.66 27.56
CA THR A 720 6.35 -1.99 28.10
C THR A 720 7.16 -2.78 27.07
N PRO A 721 8.36 -3.30 27.40
CA PRO A 721 9.20 -3.99 26.43
C PRO A 721 8.64 -5.37 26.07
N ILE A 722 8.99 -5.88 24.89
CA ILE A 722 8.81 -7.31 24.54
C ILE A 722 9.66 -8.16 25.49
N ASP A 723 9.02 -8.97 26.33
CA ASP A 723 9.69 -9.72 27.40
C ASP A 723 10.33 -11.01 26.83
N PRO A 724 11.63 -11.29 27.04
CA PRO A 724 12.23 -12.57 26.68
C PRO A 724 11.64 -13.78 27.43
N ALA A 725 10.99 -13.56 28.57
CA ALA A 725 10.38 -14.60 29.40
C ALA A 725 8.99 -14.19 29.92
N PRO A 726 8.01 -13.96 29.01
CA PRO A 726 6.70 -13.42 29.38
C PRO A 726 5.96 -14.40 30.30
N ASP A 727 5.14 -13.85 31.19
CA ASP A 727 4.24 -14.61 32.04
C ASP A 727 3.31 -15.50 31.22
N ALA A 728 2.85 -16.63 31.80
CA ALA A 728 1.99 -17.57 31.09
C ALA A 728 0.68 -16.92 30.61
N GLY A 729 0.17 -15.92 31.35
CA GLY A 729 -1.03 -15.15 31.00
C GLY A 729 -0.84 -14.15 29.88
N ASP A 730 0.39 -13.97 29.36
CA ASP A 730 0.69 -13.06 28.26
C ASP A 730 1.17 -13.81 27.01
N ARG A 731 1.33 -15.14 27.08
CA ARG A 731 1.82 -15.95 25.95
C ARG A 731 0.71 -16.20 24.93
N ILE A 732 1.04 -15.94 23.67
CA ILE A 732 0.24 -16.40 22.53
C ILE A 732 0.74 -17.77 22.12
N VAL A 733 -0.15 -18.76 22.06
CA VAL A 733 0.22 -20.14 21.76
C VAL A 733 -0.65 -20.73 20.66
N PHE A 734 -0.10 -21.70 19.93
CA PHE A 734 -0.86 -22.58 19.06
C PHE A 734 -0.92 -23.96 19.71
N ALA A 735 -2.10 -24.36 20.19
CA ALA A 735 -2.33 -25.62 20.88
C ALA A 735 -3.74 -26.13 20.59
N ASP A 736 -3.89 -27.46 20.51
CA ASP A 736 -5.19 -28.12 20.26
C ASP A 736 -5.92 -27.57 19.02
N ASP A 737 -5.17 -27.32 17.95
CA ASP A 737 -5.66 -26.70 16.70
C ASP A 737 -6.36 -25.35 16.95
N GLN A 738 -5.82 -24.55 17.87
CA GLN A 738 -6.30 -23.21 18.19
C GLN A 738 -5.15 -22.23 18.42
N VAL A 739 -5.24 -21.05 17.81
CA VAL A 739 -4.45 -19.88 18.24
C VAL A 739 -5.13 -19.30 19.47
N GLN A 740 -4.46 -19.39 20.62
CA GLN A 740 -4.94 -18.86 21.89
C GLN A 740 -4.21 -17.56 22.19
N ILE A 741 -4.94 -16.45 22.20
CA ILE A 741 -4.44 -15.11 22.51
C ILE A 741 -4.98 -14.71 23.88
N PRO A 742 -4.16 -14.23 24.82
CA PRO A 742 -4.66 -13.64 26.05
C PRO A 742 -5.52 -12.38 25.81
N ASP A 743 -6.49 -12.17 26.72
CA ASP A 743 -7.28 -10.93 26.77
C ASP A 743 -6.44 -9.69 27.00
#